data_AF-A0A845LYI5-F1
#
_entry.id   AF-A0A845LYI5-F1
#
_cell.length_a   1.000
_cell.length_b   1.000
_cell.length_c   1.000
_cell.angle_alpha   90.00
_cell.angle_beta   90.00
_cell.angle_gamma   90.00
#
_symmetry.space_group_name_H-M   'P 1'
#
loop_
_entity.id
_entity.type
_entity.pdbx_description
1 polymer ?
#
loop_
_entity_poly.entity_id
_entity_poly.type
_entity_poly.pdbx_seq_one_letter_code
_entity_poly.pdbx_strand_id
1 'polypeptide(L)'
;MKTPLLYQLEKSKLDLVLGRWNQTIPVYVPSGKGKDISLLPMVDFPRTEAYINLTLPVKEMMFEQKEALFRWDRDAGGVKVENLSNQHAGERILYGVRACDTYGVGYTDHFYLKEFEDTNYASRRDKVFIVAVNCLKAGPHCFCTSVGTGVFSTTGHDLALTELEGFYLVESATAKGQQLIEAAADFFVPVSDEFAGDVSPGTLLAMKEQLRQKVADSFPLKMDLTNLHEDMARTFNADFWLDEANACIGCTGCTNVCPTCTCFNVVEENRDKDHGMRVRYWDSCQSDHFTRNAEFHNPRNALSRTRYRVYDKLKYIEERFGYKGCSGCGRCTDVCPTYISIIDIIHSIQKEAKENPEPPAIHQITAMRHEIFDREINVRNGLFTPDVATITKIELETPEIKRIYVKYDDPALHKNFKLNGQFFQITVFGEGEVPISIPFGPEESDEFDFCFKNVGTVSNILYNLKVGDKVGLRGPYGRPFPYEPLKGRNLVFIGSGVAMAPLRTILVQVVDNLQDFGKVVIMASALQYDKVIYKDELKLWSELEGVEVHYALKDPTDQVKAHQGYINDLLPDLDLDWSNTTALVCASPKRIKEVSKDLLALGIKPTDILTTLETHMRCGAGKCGHCKVGSHYMCVDGPVFTYEEMMALPPEY
;
A
#
# COMPACT_ATOMS: atom_id res chain seq x y z
N MET A 1 -6.12 -20.83 -20.22
CA MET A 1 -6.42 -21.65 -19.01
C MET A 1 -6.77 -23.05 -19.50
N LYS A 2 -6.21 -24.10 -18.89
CA LYS A 2 -6.72 -25.45 -19.12
C LYS A 2 -8.19 -25.47 -18.65
N THR A 3 -9.08 -26.10 -19.40
CA THR A 3 -10.46 -26.35 -18.95
C THR A 3 -10.40 -27.06 -17.59
N PRO A 4 -11.07 -26.55 -16.54
CA PRO A 4 -11.05 -27.21 -15.24
C PRO A 4 -11.59 -28.64 -15.37
N LEU A 5 -10.98 -29.58 -14.66
CA LEU A 5 -11.46 -30.95 -14.62
C LEU A 5 -12.78 -30.99 -13.85
N LEU A 6 -13.76 -31.73 -14.38
CA LEU A 6 -15.12 -31.79 -13.86
C LEU A 6 -15.42 -33.13 -13.21
N TYR A 7 -16.04 -33.09 -12.05
CA TYR A 7 -16.44 -34.28 -11.30
C TYR A 7 -17.85 -34.12 -10.74
N GLN A 8 -18.51 -35.25 -10.45
CA GLN A 8 -19.73 -35.31 -9.67
C GLN A 8 -19.44 -35.89 -8.29
N LEU A 9 -20.05 -35.30 -7.26
CA LEU A 9 -20.03 -35.78 -5.89
C LEU A 9 -21.47 -35.91 -5.37
N GLU A 10 -21.90 -37.11 -5.00
CA GLU A 10 -23.21 -37.30 -4.36
C GLU A 10 -23.32 -36.47 -3.07
N LYS A 11 -24.44 -35.76 -2.88
CA LYS A 11 -24.61 -34.89 -1.70
C LYS A 11 -24.50 -35.65 -0.38
N SER A 12 -24.99 -36.89 -0.34
CA SER A 12 -24.95 -37.78 0.83
C SER A 12 -23.54 -38.20 1.22
N LYS A 13 -22.55 -38.03 0.34
CA LYS A 13 -21.15 -38.43 0.56
C LYS A 13 -20.26 -37.26 0.99
N LEU A 14 -20.77 -36.03 0.99
CA LEU A 14 -19.98 -34.84 1.32
C LEU A 14 -19.29 -34.96 2.69
N ASP A 15 -20.01 -35.34 3.74
CA ASP A 15 -19.40 -35.45 5.07
C ASP A 15 -18.36 -36.58 5.15
N LEU A 16 -18.47 -37.62 4.32
CA LEU A 16 -17.44 -38.67 4.21
C LEU A 16 -16.18 -38.15 3.51
N VAL A 17 -16.33 -37.33 2.48
CA VAL A 17 -15.22 -36.65 1.80
C VAL A 17 -14.49 -35.72 2.75
N LEU A 18 -15.22 -34.84 3.45
CA LEU A 18 -14.64 -33.93 4.44
C LEU A 18 -13.93 -34.70 5.56
N GLY A 19 -14.54 -35.79 6.03
CA GLY A 19 -13.92 -36.68 7.02
C GLY A 19 -12.63 -37.34 6.50
N ARG A 20 -12.59 -37.75 5.23
CA ARG A 20 -11.38 -38.32 4.60
C ARG A 20 -10.27 -37.30 4.45
N TRP A 21 -10.58 -36.09 3.98
CA TRP A 21 -9.61 -35.00 3.92
C TRP A 21 -9.05 -34.67 5.31
N ASN A 22 -9.93 -34.60 6.32
CA ASN A 22 -9.55 -34.28 7.70
C ASN A 22 -8.61 -35.31 8.37
N GLN A 23 -8.45 -36.51 7.80
CA GLN A 23 -7.46 -37.49 8.28
C GLN A 23 -6.01 -37.09 7.93
N THR A 24 -5.83 -36.22 6.93
CA THR A 24 -4.51 -35.83 6.41
C THR A 24 -4.24 -34.35 6.61
N ILE A 25 -5.21 -33.50 6.28
CA ILE A 25 -5.12 -32.05 6.39
C ILE A 25 -6.32 -31.56 7.19
N PRO A 26 -6.13 -30.82 8.30
CA PRO A 26 -7.23 -30.26 9.08
C PRO A 26 -8.26 -29.50 8.22
N VAL A 27 -9.51 -29.92 8.31
CA VAL A 27 -10.63 -29.28 7.60
C VAL A 27 -11.34 -28.31 8.53
N TYR A 28 -11.46 -27.07 8.06
CA TYR A 28 -12.26 -26.02 8.68
C TYR A 28 -13.57 -25.88 7.93
N VAL A 29 -14.68 -25.90 8.67
CA VAL A 29 -16.04 -25.86 8.13
C VAL A 29 -16.80 -24.66 8.70
N PRO A 30 -17.84 -24.17 8.00
CA PRO A 30 -18.72 -23.16 8.55
C PRO A 30 -19.45 -23.73 9.77
N SER A 31 -19.28 -23.08 10.91
CA SER A 31 -19.82 -23.51 12.20
C SER A 31 -20.28 -22.29 13.01
N GLY A 32 -21.32 -22.48 13.83
CA GLY A 32 -21.90 -21.43 14.66
C GLY A 32 -23.42 -21.32 14.49
N LYS A 33 -24.00 -20.18 14.86
CA LYS A 33 -25.45 -19.93 14.77
C LYS A 33 -25.75 -18.49 14.36
N GLY A 34 -26.86 -18.30 13.65
CA GLY A 34 -27.33 -16.96 13.28
C GLY A 34 -26.34 -16.24 12.37
N LYS A 35 -25.90 -15.05 12.78
CA LYS A 35 -24.89 -14.24 12.06
C LYS A 35 -23.45 -14.56 12.51
N ASP A 36 -23.28 -15.35 13.55
CA ASP A 36 -21.99 -15.72 14.13
C ASP A 36 -21.54 -17.07 13.57
N ILE A 37 -21.18 -17.07 12.28
CA ILE A 37 -20.71 -18.24 11.54
C ILE A 37 -19.26 -18.02 11.15
N SER A 38 -18.36 -18.88 11.63
CA SER A 38 -16.93 -18.81 11.34
C SER A 38 -16.43 -20.13 10.79
N LEU A 39 -15.25 -20.12 10.16
CA LEU A 39 -14.55 -21.35 9.79
C LEU A 39 -13.84 -21.91 11.02
N LEU A 40 -14.32 -23.05 11.52
CA LEU A 40 -13.78 -23.69 12.72
C LEU A 40 -13.38 -25.14 12.43
N PRO A 41 -12.44 -25.73 13.19
CA PRO A 41 -12.02 -27.12 12.99
C PRO A 41 -13.21 -28.09 13.05
N MET A 42 -13.38 -28.91 12.01
CA MET A 42 -14.49 -29.87 11.89
C MET A 42 -14.52 -30.91 13.03
N VAL A 43 -13.37 -31.19 13.65
CA VAL A 43 -13.25 -32.14 14.77
C VAL A 43 -13.99 -31.64 16.01
N ASP A 44 -13.94 -30.33 16.25
CA ASP A 44 -14.43 -29.72 17.48
C ASP A 44 -15.81 -29.04 17.29
N PHE A 45 -16.14 -28.68 16.05
CA PHE A 45 -17.33 -27.88 15.74
C PHE A 45 -18.18 -28.50 14.63
N PRO A 46 -19.51 -28.63 14.84
CA PRO A 46 -20.39 -29.18 13.83
C PRO A 46 -20.56 -28.20 12.67
N ARG A 47 -20.55 -28.76 11.45
CA ARG A 47 -20.79 -28.03 10.20
C ARG A 47 -22.25 -27.54 10.13
N THR A 48 -22.45 -26.36 9.54
CA THR A 48 -23.77 -25.83 9.20
C THR A 48 -23.81 -25.34 7.76
N GLU A 49 -24.94 -25.53 7.09
CA GLU A 49 -25.24 -24.94 5.77
C GLU A 49 -26.09 -23.66 5.89
N ALA A 50 -26.54 -23.33 7.11
CA ALA A 50 -27.43 -22.21 7.37
C ALA A 50 -26.67 -20.88 7.49
N TYR A 51 -25.97 -20.48 6.43
CA TYR A 51 -25.24 -19.21 6.38
C TYR A 51 -25.20 -18.62 4.97
N ILE A 52 -25.25 -17.29 4.89
CA ILE A 52 -24.98 -16.56 3.65
C ILE A 52 -23.47 -16.32 3.56
N ASN A 53 -22.93 -15.53 4.48
CA ASN A 53 -21.51 -15.22 4.59
C ASN A 53 -20.98 -15.66 5.96
N LEU A 54 -19.65 -15.81 6.04
CA LEU A 54 -18.92 -15.90 7.31
C LEU A 54 -18.91 -14.53 8.00
N THR A 55 -18.82 -14.53 9.34
CA THR A 55 -18.71 -13.32 10.17
C THR A 55 -17.47 -12.53 9.78
N LEU A 56 -16.33 -13.22 9.67
CA LEU A 56 -15.08 -12.66 9.19
C LEU A 56 -14.73 -13.23 7.81
N PRO A 57 -14.13 -12.40 6.94
CA PRO A 57 -13.64 -12.87 5.64
C PRO A 57 -12.58 -13.94 5.80
N VAL A 58 -12.53 -14.86 4.83
CA VAL A 58 -11.50 -15.91 4.76
C VAL A 58 -10.07 -15.36 4.71
N LYS A 59 -9.89 -14.09 4.33
CA LYS A 59 -8.59 -13.42 4.36
C LYS A 59 -7.86 -13.58 5.71
N GLU A 60 -8.58 -13.68 6.83
CA GLU A 60 -7.97 -13.85 8.16
C GLU A 60 -7.15 -15.14 8.31
N MET A 61 -7.46 -16.15 7.49
CA MET A 61 -6.75 -17.42 7.46
C MET A 61 -5.41 -17.34 6.70
N MET A 62 -5.13 -16.25 5.98
CA MET A 62 -3.86 -16.05 5.26
C MET A 62 -3.15 -14.76 5.71
N PHE A 63 -3.92 -13.79 6.18
CA PHE A 63 -3.47 -12.50 6.70
C PHE A 63 -4.08 -12.30 8.08
N GLU A 64 -3.38 -12.80 9.10
CA GLU A 64 -3.84 -12.77 10.49
C GLU A 64 -4.02 -11.35 11.01
N GLN A 65 -4.92 -11.18 11.98
CA GLN A 65 -5.19 -9.89 12.60
C GLN A 65 -3.99 -9.33 13.37
N LYS A 66 -3.13 -10.23 13.88
CA LYS A 66 -1.83 -9.95 14.50
C LYS A 66 -0.83 -10.96 13.96
N GLU A 67 0.33 -10.50 13.52
CA GLU A 67 1.37 -11.37 12.98
C GLU A 67 2.76 -10.84 13.31
N ALA A 68 3.63 -11.74 13.79
CA ALA A 68 5.04 -11.43 14.00
C ALA A 68 5.80 -11.51 12.67
N LEU A 69 6.56 -10.46 12.36
CA LEU A 69 7.32 -10.32 11.11
C LEU A 69 8.77 -10.77 11.29
N PHE A 70 9.43 -10.24 12.33
CA PHE A 70 10.78 -10.65 12.70
C PHE A 70 10.99 -10.52 14.21
N ARG A 71 11.91 -11.31 14.76
CA ARG A 71 12.44 -11.18 16.12
C ARG A 71 13.80 -10.52 16.09
N TRP A 72 14.14 -9.74 17.10
CA TRP A 72 15.48 -9.22 17.30
C TRP A 72 15.96 -9.48 18.74
N ASP A 73 17.24 -9.84 18.84
CA ASP A 73 17.92 -10.15 20.10
C ASP A 73 19.25 -9.39 20.15
N ARG A 74 19.51 -8.67 21.24
CA ARG A 74 20.73 -7.88 21.47
C ARG A 74 21.61 -8.59 22.48
N ASP A 75 22.86 -8.83 22.11
CA ASP A 75 23.88 -9.40 22.99
C ASP A 75 25.19 -8.59 22.90
N ALA A 76 26.22 -9.04 23.61
CA ALA A 76 27.54 -8.40 23.58
C ALA A 76 28.22 -8.41 22.20
N GLY A 77 27.75 -9.27 21.27
CA GLY A 77 28.22 -9.38 19.90
C GLY A 77 27.44 -8.54 18.88
N GLY A 78 26.37 -7.86 19.28
CA GLY A 78 25.58 -6.97 18.41
C GLY A 78 24.08 -7.24 18.47
N VAL A 79 23.39 -7.00 17.35
CA VAL A 79 21.95 -7.31 17.19
C VAL A 79 21.81 -8.46 16.19
N LYS A 80 21.06 -9.49 16.56
CA LYS A 80 20.65 -10.58 15.68
C LYS A 80 19.19 -10.39 15.31
N VAL A 81 18.86 -10.66 14.05
CA VAL A 81 17.50 -10.53 13.51
C VAL A 81 17.09 -11.86 12.88
N GLU A 82 15.92 -12.38 13.25
CA GLU A 82 15.34 -13.61 12.71
C GLU A 82 14.02 -13.31 11.99
N ASN A 83 13.93 -13.62 10.70
CA ASN A 83 12.68 -13.56 9.95
C ASN A 83 11.74 -14.69 10.39
N LEU A 84 10.47 -14.36 10.68
CA LEU A 84 9.45 -15.29 11.17
C LEU A 84 8.43 -15.73 10.10
N SER A 85 8.62 -15.36 8.83
CA SER A 85 7.67 -15.61 7.73
C SER A 85 7.35 -17.08 7.46
N ASN A 86 8.13 -18.02 7.97
CA ASN A 86 7.87 -19.45 7.82
C ASN A 86 7.21 -20.09 9.05
N GLN A 87 7.03 -19.33 10.14
CA GLN A 87 6.50 -19.80 11.42
C GLN A 87 4.98 -19.64 11.51
N HIS A 88 4.26 -20.36 10.65
CA HIS A 88 2.79 -20.29 10.59
C HIS A 88 2.12 -21.65 10.67
N ALA A 89 0.80 -21.63 10.93
CA ALA A 89 -0.06 -22.80 10.96
C ALA A 89 0.19 -23.72 9.75
N GLY A 90 0.14 -25.03 9.98
CA GLY A 90 0.33 -26.05 8.96
C GLY A 90 -0.72 -26.01 7.85
N GLU A 91 -0.73 -27.06 7.03
CA GLU A 91 -1.73 -27.18 5.97
C GLU A 91 -3.16 -27.18 6.54
N ARG A 92 -4.10 -26.57 5.81
CA ARG A 92 -5.51 -26.49 6.19
C ARG A 92 -6.42 -26.41 4.96
N ILE A 93 -7.56 -27.09 5.03
CA ILE A 93 -8.61 -27.04 4.03
C ILE A 93 -9.75 -26.18 4.55
N LEU A 94 -10.12 -25.14 3.80
CA LEU A 94 -11.22 -24.24 4.12
C LEU A 94 -12.42 -24.62 3.25
N TYR A 95 -13.41 -25.29 3.84
CA TYR A 95 -14.65 -25.67 3.17
C TYR A 95 -15.74 -24.62 3.37
N GLY A 96 -16.60 -24.44 2.37
CA GLY A 96 -17.76 -23.55 2.48
C GLY A 96 -17.42 -22.08 2.20
N VAL A 97 -16.35 -21.81 1.46
CA VAL A 97 -15.98 -20.43 1.12
C VAL A 97 -16.91 -19.89 0.03
N ARG A 98 -17.47 -18.70 0.23
CA ARG A 98 -18.37 -18.06 -0.74
C ARG A 98 -17.60 -17.33 -1.84
N ALA A 99 -18.24 -17.16 -3.00
CA ALA A 99 -17.65 -16.49 -4.15
C ALA A 99 -17.11 -15.07 -3.84
N CYS A 100 -17.78 -14.32 -2.96
CA CYS A 100 -17.33 -12.97 -2.58
C CYS A 100 -16.07 -12.99 -1.70
N ASP A 101 -15.82 -14.07 -0.96
CA ASP A 101 -14.58 -14.28 -0.21
C ASP A 101 -13.48 -14.84 -1.09
N THR A 102 -13.77 -15.79 -1.99
CA THR A 102 -12.75 -16.28 -2.95
C THR A 102 -12.29 -15.17 -3.90
N TYR A 103 -13.20 -14.25 -4.31
CA TYR A 103 -12.81 -13.02 -5.01
C TYR A 103 -11.85 -12.19 -4.16
N GLY A 104 -12.15 -12.03 -2.87
CA GLY A 104 -11.26 -11.40 -1.90
C GLY A 104 -9.89 -12.06 -1.85
N VAL A 105 -9.83 -13.39 -1.83
CA VAL A 105 -8.57 -14.15 -1.92
C VAL A 105 -7.81 -13.81 -3.20
N GLY A 106 -8.48 -13.86 -4.37
CA GLY A 106 -7.85 -13.51 -5.64
C GLY A 106 -7.29 -12.08 -5.66
N TYR A 107 -8.00 -11.12 -5.06
CA TYR A 107 -7.50 -9.76 -4.87
C TYR A 107 -6.32 -9.71 -3.89
N THR A 108 -6.39 -10.38 -2.73
CA THR A 108 -5.28 -10.37 -1.76
C THR A 108 -4.05 -11.10 -2.28
N ASP A 109 -4.22 -12.14 -3.11
CA ASP A 109 -3.13 -12.83 -3.82
C ASP A 109 -2.42 -11.83 -4.75
N HIS A 110 -3.18 -11.07 -5.56
CA HIS A 110 -2.61 -9.99 -6.36
C HIS A 110 -1.90 -8.95 -5.48
N PHE A 111 -2.58 -8.45 -4.45
CA PHE A 111 -2.09 -7.36 -3.61
C PHE A 111 -0.81 -7.72 -2.84
N TYR A 112 -0.72 -8.91 -2.25
CA TYR A 112 0.42 -9.30 -1.41
C TYR A 112 1.54 -10.00 -2.18
N LEU A 113 1.27 -10.60 -3.34
CA LEU A 113 2.29 -11.34 -4.12
C LEU A 113 2.83 -10.57 -5.33
N LYS A 114 2.22 -9.45 -5.72
CA LYS A 114 2.69 -8.57 -6.83
C LYS A 114 3.24 -7.25 -6.31
N GLU A 115 3.93 -6.50 -7.17
CA GLU A 115 4.71 -5.27 -6.89
C GLU A 115 5.90 -5.49 -5.95
N PHE A 116 5.67 -6.12 -4.79
CA PHE A 116 6.66 -6.64 -3.84
C PHE A 116 6.06 -7.87 -3.16
N GLU A 117 6.76 -9.01 -3.17
CA GLU A 117 6.23 -10.22 -2.54
C GLU A 117 6.30 -10.13 -1.00
N ASP A 118 5.15 -10.31 -0.35
CA ASP A 118 5.07 -10.49 1.09
C ASP A 118 5.27 -11.97 1.44
N THR A 119 6.49 -12.32 1.84
CA THR A 119 6.87 -13.69 2.16
C THR A 119 6.03 -14.34 3.27
N ASN A 120 5.47 -13.56 4.20
CA ASN A 120 4.64 -14.11 5.29
C ASN A 120 3.25 -14.49 4.77
N TYR A 121 2.68 -13.65 3.90
CA TYR A 121 1.44 -13.99 3.21
C TYR A 121 1.63 -15.20 2.29
N ALA A 122 2.70 -15.20 1.49
CA ALA A 122 3.00 -16.26 0.52
C ALA A 122 3.10 -17.64 1.17
N SER A 123 3.87 -17.76 2.26
CA SER A 123 4.07 -19.03 2.97
C SER A 123 2.79 -19.58 3.60
N ARG A 124 1.89 -18.70 4.09
CA ARG A 124 0.57 -19.09 4.60
C ARG A 124 -0.34 -19.50 3.47
N ARG A 125 -0.44 -18.65 2.44
CA ARG A 125 -1.29 -18.87 1.28
C ARG A 125 -0.97 -20.20 0.60
N ASP A 126 0.28 -20.62 0.60
CA ASP A 126 0.71 -21.92 0.08
C ASP A 126 0.22 -23.11 0.92
N LYS A 127 0.00 -22.94 2.22
CA LYS A 127 -0.52 -24.01 3.09
C LYS A 127 -2.06 -24.05 3.16
N VAL A 128 -2.76 -23.17 2.46
CA VAL A 128 -4.23 -23.10 2.49
C VAL A 128 -4.82 -23.67 1.20
N PHE A 129 -5.71 -24.64 1.36
CA PHE A 129 -6.58 -25.18 0.31
C PHE A 129 -7.99 -24.57 0.47
N ILE A 130 -8.59 -24.12 -0.62
CA ILE A 130 -9.88 -23.41 -0.61
C ILE A 130 -10.92 -24.20 -1.41
N VAL A 131 -11.95 -24.66 -0.72
CA VAL A 131 -13.11 -25.35 -1.31
C VAL A 131 -14.31 -24.41 -1.27
N ALA A 132 -14.59 -23.80 -2.42
CA ALA A 132 -15.68 -22.87 -2.59
C ALA A 132 -17.02 -23.60 -2.73
N VAL A 133 -18.08 -23.03 -2.12
CA VAL A 133 -19.46 -23.49 -2.29
C VAL A 133 -20.27 -22.35 -2.87
N ASN A 134 -20.69 -22.52 -4.13
CA ASN A 134 -21.36 -21.49 -4.91
C ASN A 134 -22.68 -21.06 -4.26
N CYS A 135 -22.92 -19.74 -4.24
CA CYS A 135 -24.08 -19.17 -3.57
C CYS A 135 -25.36 -19.49 -4.34
N LEU A 136 -26.38 -20.02 -3.67
CA LEU A 136 -27.72 -20.21 -4.25
C LEU A 136 -28.73 -19.17 -3.74
N LYS A 137 -28.37 -18.37 -2.75
CA LYS A 137 -29.24 -17.37 -2.12
C LYS A 137 -28.46 -16.12 -1.74
N ALA A 138 -29.10 -14.96 -1.91
CA ALA A 138 -28.58 -13.67 -1.48
C ALA A 138 -28.87 -13.38 -0.01
N GLY A 139 -27.98 -12.63 0.63
CA GLY A 139 -28.30 -11.87 1.84
C GLY A 139 -29.05 -10.57 1.49
N PRO A 140 -29.63 -9.89 2.49
CA PRO A 140 -30.43 -8.68 2.27
C PRO A 140 -29.64 -7.51 1.69
N HIS A 141 -28.33 -7.45 1.94
CA HIS A 141 -27.42 -6.39 1.45
C HIS A 141 -26.42 -6.88 0.39
N CYS A 142 -26.65 -8.05 -0.22
CA CYS A 142 -25.77 -8.56 -1.26
C CYS A 142 -26.10 -7.90 -2.61
N PHE A 143 -25.08 -7.36 -3.27
CA PHE A 143 -25.15 -6.74 -4.60
C PHE A 143 -23.92 -7.13 -5.46
N CYS A 144 -23.35 -8.31 -5.21
CA CYS A 144 -22.17 -8.85 -5.92
C CYS A 144 -22.38 -8.99 -7.44
N THR A 145 -23.62 -9.12 -7.89
CA THR A 145 -24.00 -9.10 -9.30
C THR A 145 -23.79 -7.73 -9.93
N SER A 146 -24.11 -6.65 -9.22
CA SER A 146 -23.96 -5.27 -9.70
C SER A 146 -22.51 -4.80 -9.76
N VAL A 147 -21.67 -5.21 -8.82
CA VAL A 147 -20.22 -4.90 -8.86
C VAL A 147 -19.46 -5.75 -9.88
N GLY A 148 -20.08 -6.80 -10.42
CA GLY A 148 -19.46 -7.67 -11.43
C GLY A 148 -18.58 -8.80 -10.89
N THR A 149 -18.59 -9.07 -9.58
CA THR A 149 -17.86 -10.22 -9.00
C THR A 149 -18.63 -11.53 -9.10
N GLY A 150 -19.95 -11.47 -9.33
CA GLY A 150 -20.80 -12.63 -9.58
C GLY A 150 -21.20 -13.40 -8.33
N VAL A 151 -22.03 -14.43 -8.54
CA VAL A 151 -22.58 -15.29 -7.47
C VAL A 151 -21.84 -16.62 -7.31
N PHE A 152 -21.14 -17.05 -8.36
CA PHE A 152 -20.36 -18.30 -8.39
C PHE A 152 -18.88 -17.94 -8.47
N SER A 153 -18.04 -18.76 -7.83
CA SER A 153 -16.61 -18.52 -7.74
C SER A 153 -15.91 -18.70 -9.08
N THR A 154 -15.03 -17.77 -9.41
CA THR A 154 -14.23 -17.77 -10.66
C THR A 154 -12.73 -17.64 -10.39
N THR A 155 -12.33 -17.23 -9.18
CA THR A 155 -10.95 -17.01 -8.79
C THR A 155 -10.78 -17.22 -7.28
N GLY A 156 -9.54 -17.44 -6.84
CA GLY A 156 -9.16 -17.58 -5.43
C GLY A 156 -9.68 -18.85 -4.75
N HIS A 157 -9.88 -19.93 -5.50
CA HIS A 157 -10.27 -21.25 -4.98
C HIS A 157 -9.48 -22.37 -5.67
N ASP A 158 -9.46 -23.54 -5.02
CA ASP A 158 -8.86 -24.76 -5.55
C ASP A 158 -9.93 -25.71 -6.09
N LEU A 159 -11.05 -25.84 -5.37
CA LEU A 159 -12.26 -26.53 -5.81
C LEU A 159 -13.47 -25.59 -5.75
N ALA A 160 -14.39 -25.70 -6.71
CA ALA A 160 -15.70 -25.06 -6.64
C ALA A 160 -16.82 -26.10 -6.73
N LEU A 161 -17.72 -26.08 -5.75
CA LEU A 161 -18.87 -26.97 -5.67
C LEU A 161 -20.13 -26.19 -6.04
N THR A 162 -20.85 -26.67 -7.04
CA THR A 162 -22.19 -26.19 -7.42
C THR A 162 -23.21 -27.26 -7.08
N GLU A 163 -24.13 -26.93 -6.18
CA GLU A 163 -25.21 -27.84 -5.81
C GLU A 163 -26.24 -27.96 -6.94
N LEU A 164 -26.37 -29.15 -7.52
CA LEU A 164 -27.40 -29.52 -8.50
C LEU A 164 -28.39 -30.52 -7.87
N GLU A 165 -29.35 -31.04 -8.64
CA GLU A 165 -30.30 -32.02 -8.12
C GLU A 165 -29.58 -33.35 -7.79
N GLY A 166 -29.57 -33.74 -6.51
CA GLY A 166 -28.97 -35.01 -6.03
C GLY A 166 -27.44 -35.04 -5.84
N PHE A 167 -26.68 -34.16 -6.52
CA PHE A 167 -25.21 -34.14 -6.45
C PHE A 167 -24.63 -32.71 -6.46
N TYR A 168 -23.33 -32.59 -6.20
CA TYR A 168 -22.52 -31.41 -6.47
C TYR A 168 -21.75 -31.60 -7.78
N LEU A 169 -21.84 -30.62 -8.67
CA LEU A 169 -20.86 -30.47 -9.75
C LEU A 169 -19.60 -29.83 -9.16
N VAL A 170 -18.47 -30.49 -9.32
CA VAL A 170 -17.18 -30.12 -8.72
C VAL A 170 -16.20 -29.76 -9.82
N GLU A 171 -15.65 -28.55 -9.73
CA GLU A 171 -14.65 -28.02 -10.64
C GLU A 171 -13.30 -27.94 -9.95
N SER A 172 -12.29 -28.59 -10.52
CA SER A 172 -10.90 -28.51 -10.08
C SER A 172 -10.18 -27.39 -10.79
N ALA A 173 -9.88 -26.30 -10.06
CA ALA A 173 -9.30 -25.07 -10.61
C ALA A 173 -7.76 -25.06 -10.54
N THR A 174 -7.17 -25.81 -9.61
CA THR A 174 -5.72 -25.82 -9.35
C THR A 174 -5.19 -27.24 -9.13
N ALA A 175 -3.86 -27.38 -9.13
CA ALA A 175 -3.21 -28.65 -8.75
C ALA A 175 -3.55 -29.07 -7.30
N LYS A 176 -3.71 -28.11 -6.39
CA LYS A 176 -4.17 -28.36 -5.01
C LYS A 176 -5.57 -28.92 -4.97
N GLY A 177 -6.47 -28.40 -5.82
CA GLY A 177 -7.82 -28.93 -5.96
C GLY A 177 -7.79 -30.38 -6.44
N GLN A 178 -6.95 -30.68 -7.43
CA GLN A 178 -6.80 -32.04 -7.94
C GLN A 178 -6.27 -33.02 -6.88
N GLN A 179 -5.30 -32.59 -6.06
CA GLN A 179 -4.80 -33.39 -4.93
C GLN A 179 -5.91 -33.77 -3.95
N LEU A 180 -6.85 -32.84 -3.67
CA LEU A 180 -8.00 -33.13 -2.82
C LEU A 180 -8.94 -34.16 -3.45
N ILE A 181 -9.19 -34.08 -4.75
CA ILE A 181 -9.99 -35.07 -5.48
C ILE A 181 -9.33 -36.45 -5.38
N GLU A 182 -8.03 -36.55 -5.63
CA GLU A 182 -7.26 -37.79 -5.59
C GLU A 182 -7.25 -38.42 -4.19
N ALA A 183 -7.11 -37.61 -3.14
CA ALA A 183 -7.14 -38.08 -1.75
C ALA A 183 -8.49 -38.72 -1.34
N ALA A 184 -9.56 -38.47 -2.11
CA ALA A 184 -10.90 -38.98 -1.86
C ALA A 184 -11.57 -39.54 -3.13
N ALA A 185 -10.76 -40.09 -4.05
CA ALA A 185 -11.15 -40.44 -5.42
C ALA A 185 -12.40 -41.33 -5.50
N ASP A 186 -12.60 -42.26 -4.56
CA ASP A 186 -13.76 -43.17 -4.53
C ASP A 186 -15.13 -42.45 -4.48
N PHE A 187 -15.15 -41.17 -4.10
CA PHE A 187 -16.36 -40.37 -3.99
C PHE A 187 -16.60 -39.43 -5.17
N PHE A 188 -15.64 -39.30 -6.09
CA PHE A 188 -15.70 -38.39 -7.22
C PHE A 188 -15.83 -39.16 -8.53
N VAL A 189 -16.91 -38.90 -9.27
CA VAL A 189 -17.12 -39.50 -10.60
C VAL A 189 -16.69 -38.48 -11.66
N PRO A 190 -15.65 -38.75 -12.47
CA PRO A 190 -15.25 -37.86 -13.54
C PRO A 190 -16.39 -37.66 -14.55
N VAL A 191 -16.60 -36.42 -14.99
CA VAL A 191 -17.47 -36.16 -16.14
C VAL A 191 -16.66 -36.49 -17.39
N SER A 192 -17.20 -37.34 -18.26
CA SER A 192 -16.47 -37.85 -19.43
C SER A 192 -15.96 -36.73 -20.35
N ASP A 193 -14.77 -36.92 -20.92
CA ASP A 193 -14.05 -35.93 -21.73
C ASP A 193 -14.87 -35.39 -22.92
N GLU A 194 -15.77 -36.19 -23.52
CA GLU A 194 -16.66 -35.74 -24.61
C GLU A 194 -17.64 -34.63 -24.20
N PHE A 195 -17.93 -34.48 -22.91
CA PHE A 195 -18.80 -33.44 -22.36
C PHE A 195 -18.05 -32.44 -21.47
N ALA A 196 -16.74 -32.61 -21.28
CA ALA A 196 -15.92 -31.75 -20.46
C ALA A 196 -15.72 -30.39 -21.15
N GLY A 197 -16.46 -29.37 -20.71
CA GLY A 197 -16.44 -28.05 -21.33
C GLY A 197 -17.57 -27.78 -22.33
N ASP A 198 -18.43 -28.76 -22.62
CA ASP A 198 -19.60 -28.54 -23.47
C ASP A 198 -20.66 -27.74 -22.70
N VAL A 199 -21.08 -26.61 -23.29
CA VAL A 199 -22.11 -25.70 -22.76
C VAL A 199 -23.41 -25.79 -23.56
N SER A 200 -23.56 -26.79 -24.42
CA SER A 200 -24.78 -27.05 -25.17
C SER A 200 -25.96 -27.38 -24.24
N PRO A 201 -27.21 -27.04 -24.62
CA PRO A 201 -28.39 -27.35 -23.83
C PRO A 201 -28.44 -28.83 -23.42
N GLY A 202 -28.68 -29.10 -22.14
CA GLY A 202 -28.74 -30.46 -21.59
C GLY A 202 -27.45 -30.98 -20.96
N THR A 203 -26.35 -30.24 -21.07
CA THR A 203 -25.07 -30.56 -20.39
C THR A 203 -25.02 -30.04 -18.95
N LEU A 204 -24.12 -30.59 -18.15
CA LEU A 204 -23.92 -30.16 -16.75
C LEU A 204 -23.47 -28.70 -16.63
N LEU A 205 -22.64 -28.21 -17.55
CA LEU A 205 -22.22 -26.81 -17.55
C LEU A 205 -23.34 -25.87 -17.99
N ALA A 206 -24.18 -26.27 -18.96
CA ALA A 206 -25.38 -25.51 -19.29
C ALA A 206 -26.36 -25.45 -18.11
N MET A 207 -26.54 -26.56 -17.39
CA MET A 207 -27.35 -26.58 -16.16
C MET A 207 -26.77 -25.67 -15.08
N LYS A 208 -25.46 -25.70 -14.85
CA LYS A 208 -24.76 -24.79 -13.94
C LYS A 208 -25.00 -23.34 -14.33
N GLU A 209 -24.87 -23.00 -15.61
CA GLU A 209 -25.00 -21.63 -16.10
C GLU A 209 -26.44 -21.12 -16.00
N GLN A 210 -27.42 -21.95 -16.34
CA GLN A 210 -28.84 -21.64 -16.12
C GLN A 210 -29.14 -21.40 -14.65
N LEU A 211 -28.58 -22.23 -13.75
CA LEU A 211 -28.71 -22.04 -12.31
C LEU A 211 -28.05 -20.74 -11.86
N ARG A 212 -26.83 -20.45 -12.32
CA ARG A 212 -26.10 -19.20 -12.03
C ARG A 212 -26.93 -17.98 -12.41
N GLN A 213 -27.49 -17.97 -13.60
CA GLN A 213 -28.31 -16.87 -14.11
C GLN A 213 -29.60 -16.72 -13.30
N LYS A 214 -30.32 -17.83 -13.05
CA LYS A 214 -31.52 -17.84 -12.19
C LYS A 214 -31.23 -17.29 -10.79
N VAL A 215 -30.12 -17.69 -10.18
CA VAL A 215 -29.69 -17.18 -8.88
C VAL A 215 -29.38 -15.69 -8.97
N ALA A 216 -28.55 -15.25 -9.92
CA ALA A 216 -28.22 -13.84 -10.11
C ALA A 216 -29.47 -12.97 -10.34
N ASP A 217 -30.45 -13.49 -11.06
CA ASP A 217 -31.70 -12.79 -11.32
C ASP A 217 -32.60 -12.66 -10.10
N SER A 218 -32.51 -13.60 -9.16
CA SER A 218 -33.26 -13.59 -7.91
C SER A 218 -32.70 -12.63 -6.84
N PHE A 219 -31.50 -12.06 -7.05
CA PHE A 219 -30.91 -11.14 -6.09
C PHE A 219 -31.76 -9.85 -6.03
N PRO A 220 -32.20 -9.42 -4.83
CA PRO A 220 -33.16 -8.33 -4.68
C PRO A 220 -32.56 -6.96 -4.98
N LEU A 221 -31.25 -6.80 -4.76
CA LEU A 221 -30.54 -5.55 -4.99
C LEU A 221 -29.84 -5.60 -6.35
N LYS A 222 -30.30 -4.76 -7.27
CA LYS A 222 -29.68 -4.54 -8.58
C LYS A 222 -29.47 -3.04 -8.77
N MET A 223 -28.22 -2.67 -8.96
CA MET A 223 -27.73 -1.33 -9.21
C MET A 223 -27.02 -1.31 -10.56
N ASP A 224 -27.22 -0.25 -11.33
CA ASP A 224 -26.42 0.06 -12.52
C ASP A 224 -25.22 0.88 -12.07
N LEU A 225 -24.01 0.35 -12.24
CA LEU A 225 -22.76 1.01 -11.83
C LEU A 225 -21.93 1.50 -13.03
N THR A 226 -22.51 1.51 -14.24
CA THR A 226 -21.78 1.78 -15.48
C THR A 226 -21.06 3.15 -15.47
N ASN A 227 -21.70 4.18 -14.93
CA ASN A 227 -21.17 5.56 -14.89
C ASN A 227 -20.62 5.96 -13.52
N LEU A 228 -20.44 5.02 -12.60
CA LEU A 228 -20.16 5.32 -11.19
C LEU A 228 -18.89 6.17 -11.00
N HIS A 229 -17.82 5.92 -11.75
CA HIS A 229 -16.58 6.70 -11.64
C HIS A 229 -16.77 8.17 -12.04
N GLU A 230 -17.63 8.44 -13.03
CA GLU A 230 -17.98 9.80 -13.47
C GLU A 230 -18.87 10.48 -12.43
N ASP A 231 -19.88 9.76 -11.92
CA ASP A 231 -20.77 10.26 -10.87
C ASP A 231 -19.98 10.63 -9.61
N MET A 232 -19.03 9.79 -9.22
CA MET A 232 -18.11 10.08 -8.11
C MET A 232 -17.29 11.34 -8.39
N ALA A 233 -16.70 11.49 -9.59
CA ALA A 233 -15.91 12.67 -9.91
C ALA A 233 -16.71 13.99 -9.81
N ARG A 234 -18.02 13.96 -10.11
CA ARG A 234 -18.94 15.12 -10.05
C ARG A 234 -19.56 15.36 -8.68
N THR A 235 -19.31 14.48 -7.71
CA THR A 235 -19.90 14.55 -6.36
C THR A 235 -18.84 14.51 -5.26
N PHE A 236 -17.59 14.82 -5.59
CA PHE A 236 -16.48 14.76 -4.63
C PHE A 236 -16.67 15.73 -3.45
N ASN A 237 -17.22 16.93 -3.69
CA ASN A 237 -17.48 17.93 -2.64
C ASN A 237 -18.95 18.01 -2.23
N ALA A 238 -19.80 17.09 -2.67
CA ALA A 238 -21.22 17.11 -2.36
C ALA A 238 -21.50 17.09 -0.85
N ASP A 239 -22.53 17.83 -0.43
CA ASP A 239 -22.83 18.06 0.99
C ASP A 239 -23.21 16.77 1.74
N PHE A 240 -23.78 15.76 1.07
CA PHE A 240 -24.17 14.51 1.74
C PHE A 240 -22.97 13.78 2.37
N TRP A 241 -21.73 14.06 1.93
CA TRP A 241 -20.53 13.51 2.58
C TRP A 241 -20.37 13.99 4.03
N LEU A 242 -20.86 15.18 4.37
CA LEU A 242 -20.87 15.69 5.75
C LEU A 242 -21.77 14.82 6.63
N ASP A 243 -22.95 14.43 6.12
CA ASP A 243 -23.90 13.59 6.86
C ASP A 243 -23.31 12.20 7.12
N GLU A 244 -22.73 11.58 6.09
CA GLU A 244 -22.05 10.28 6.22
C GLU A 244 -20.87 10.34 7.19
N ALA A 245 -20.12 11.44 7.18
CA ALA A 245 -19.00 11.65 8.09
C ALA A 245 -19.46 11.83 9.54
N ASN A 246 -20.53 12.58 9.77
CA ASN A 246 -21.11 12.80 11.09
C ASN A 246 -21.71 11.51 11.68
N ALA A 247 -22.24 10.62 10.85
CA ALA A 247 -22.72 9.31 11.27
C ALA A 247 -21.58 8.32 11.60
N CYS A 248 -20.38 8.52 11.05
CA CYS A 248 -19.27 7.59 11.21
C CYS A 248 -18.55 7.78 12.56
N ILE A 249 -18.67 6.78 13.44
CA ILE A 249 -18.00 6.77 14.75
C ILE A 249 -16.57 6.19 14.71
N GLY A 250 -16.01 5.91 13.53
CA GLY A 250 -14.64 5.42 13.39
C GLY A 250 -14.36 4.03 13.98
N CYS A 251 -15.38 3.18 14.20
CA CYS A 251 -15.24 1.89 14.90
C CYS A 251 -14.50 0.80 14.10
N THR A 252 -14.14 1.04 12.84
CA THR A 252 -13.40 0.13 11.94
C THR A 252 -14.11 -1.18 11.54
N GLY A 253 -15.35 -1.40 11.99
CA GLY A 253 -16.09 -2.64 11.69
C GLY A 253 -16.17 -2.95 10.20
N CYS A 254 -16.42 -1.93 9.37
CA CYS A 254 -16.51 -2.08 7.91
C CYS A 254 -15.23 -2.58 7.24
N THR A 255 -14.04 -2.25 7.78
CA THR A 255 -12.76 -2.69 7.24
C THR A 255 -12.36 -4.08 7.73
N ASN A 256 -12.74 -4.44 8.95
CA ASN A 256 -12.48 -5.77 9.53
C ASN A 256 -13.25 -6.87 8.81
N VAL A 257 -14.52 -6.63 8.47
CA VAL A 257 -15.36 -7.63 7.78
C VAL A 257 -15.21 -7.62 6.25
N CYS A 258 -14.39 -6.73 5.68
CA CYS A 258 -14.25 -6.59 4.23
C CYS A 258 -13.19 -7.57 3.69
N PRO A 259 -13.53 -8.41 2.70
CA PRO A 259 -12.62 -9.42 2.16
C PRO A 259 -11.46 -8.83 1.33
N THR A 260 -11.58 -7.58 0.88
CA THR A 260 -10.58 -6.86 0.08
C THR A 260 -9.86 -5.76 0.86
N CYS A 261 -10.03 -5.66 2.19
CA CYS A 261 -9.26 -4.73 3.01
C CYS A 261 -7.92 -5.33 3.40
N THR A 262 -6.84 -4.60 3.16
CA THR A 262 -5.44 -5.07 3.30
C THR A 262 -4.57 -4.16 4.19
N CYS A 263 -5.13 -3.07 4.72
CA CYS A 263 -4.37 -2.13 5.55
C CYS A 263 -3.91 -2.75 6.86
N PHE A 264 -2.70 -2.41 7.29
CA PHE A 264 -2.13 -2.80 8.59
C PHE A 264 -1.18 -1.76 9.13
N ASN A 265 -1.06 -1.73 10.44
CA ASN A 265 -0.03 -1.01 11.16
C ASN A 265 1.12 -1.95 11.53
N VAL A 266 2.28 -1.36 11.84
CA VAL A 266 3.50 -2.08 12.24
C VAL A 266 4.01 -1.46 13.54
N VAL A 267 4.22 -2.29 14.55
CA VAL A 267 4.63 -1.87 15.90
C VAL A 267 5.69 -2.82 16.47
N GLU A 268 6.43 -2.35 17.48
CA GLU A 268 7.38 -3.15 18.24
C GLU A 268 6.70 -3.74 19.49
N GLU A 269 6.95 -5.02 19.77
CA GLU A 269 6.59 -5.70 21.01
C GLU A 269 7.84 -6.18 21.71
N ASN A 270 8.23 -5.45 22.75
CA ASN A 270 9.45 -5.70 23.51
C ASN A 270 9.15 -6.63 24.69
N ARG A 271 9.93 -7.70 24.82
CA ARG A 271 9.92 -8.53 26.02
C ARG A 271 10.71 -7.87 27.13
N ASP A 272 11.86 -7.30 26.76
CA ASP A 272 12.78 -6.58 27.64
C ASP A 272 13.66 -5.64 26.78
N LYS A 273 14.68 -5.02 27.39
CA LYS A 273 15.57 -4.05 26.70
C LYS A 273 16.46 -4.68 25.63
N ASP A 274 16.66 -5.99 25.67
CA ASP A 274 17.57 -6.72 24.81
C ASP A 274 16.83 -7.68 23.87
N HIS A 275 15.52 -7.87 24.02
CA HIS A 275 14.76 -8.80 23.19
C HIS A 275 13.37 -8.25 22.84
N GLY A 276 13.01 -8.35 21.56
CA GLY A 276 11.70 -7.91 21.08
C GLY A 276 11.36 -8.48 19.71
N MET A 277 10.19 -8.12 19.20
CA MET A 277 9.75 -8.49 17.86
C MET A 277 8.98 -7.36 17.21
N ARG A 278 9.03 -7.31 15.88
CA ARG A 278 8.14 -6.46 15.11
C ARG A 278 6.92 -7.25 14.71
N VAL A 279 5.76 -6.68 14.96
CA VAL A 279 4.46 -7.27 14.62
C VAL A 279 3.66 -6.33 13.74
N ARG A 280 2.83 -6.90 12.87
CA ARG A 280 1.76 -6.17 12.17
C ARG A 280 0.39 -6.49 12.73
N TYR A 281 -0.49 -5.51 12.64
CA TYR A 281 -1.88 -5.61 13.03
C TYR A 281 -2.79 -5.04 11.96
N TRP A 282 -3.97 -5.64 11.76
CA TRP A 282 -4.98 -5.00 10.92
C TRP A 282 -5.25 -3.57 11.39
N ASP A 283 -5.32 -2.65 10.44
CA ASP A 283 -5.62 -1.24 10.70
C ASP A 283 -6.64 -0.76 9.67
N SER A 284 -7.17 0.44 9.89
CA SER A 284 -8.29 0.97 9.14
C SER A 284 -7.99 2.37 8.64
N CYS A 285 -8.32 2.62 7.38
CA CYS A 285 -8.35 3.98 6.83
C CYS A 285 -9.37 4.90 7.52
N GLN A 286 -10.25 4.34 8.38
CA GLN A 286 -11.18 5.10 9.21
C GLN A 286 -10.56 5.58 10.53
N SER A 287 -9.47 4.95 10.99
CA SER A 287 -8.73 5.36 12.18
C SER A 287 -8.17 6.77 11.98
N ASP A 288 -8.31 7.63 12.98
CA ASP A 288 -7.87 9.02 12.92
C ASP A 288 -6.33 9.15 12.80
N HIS A 289 -5.58 8.21 13.37
CA HIS A 289 -4.13 8.19 13.34
C HIS A 289 -3.53 7.56 12.07
N PHE A 290 -4.36 6.97 11.19
CA PHE A 290 -3.88 6.17 10.06
C PHE A 290 -2.94 6.98 9.15
N THR A 291 -3.33 8.19 8.75
CA THR A 291 -2.54 9.06 7.88
C THR A 291 -1.73 10.13 8.62
N ARG A 292 -1.66 10.09 9.95
CA ARG A 292 -1.01 11.15 10.72
C ARG A 292 0.49 11.16 10.46
N ASN A 293 0.99 12.26 9.92
CA ASN A 293 2.40 12.53 9.64
C ASN A 293 3.13 13.04 10.90
N ALA A 294 4.41 13.33 10.76
CA ALA A 294 5.22 13.97 11.80
C ALA A 294 4.62 15.32 12.23
N GLU A 295 4.98 15.77 13.44
CA GLU A 295 4.50 17.03 14.04
C GLU A 295 2.95 17.13 14.11
N PHE A 296 2.27 15.97 14.20
CA PHE A 296 0.80 15.82 14.30
C PHE A 296 -0.01 16.32 13.08
N HIS A 297 0.65 16.65 11.96
CA HIS A 297 -0.08 16.97 10.74
C HIS A 297 -0.88 15.76 10.27
N ASN A 298 -2.17 15.95 9.95
CA ASN A 298 -3.03 14.87 9.50
C ASN A 298 -3.81 15.30 8.25
N PRO A 299 -3.51 14.74 7.08
CA PRO A 299 -4.12 15.12 5.81
C PRO A 299 -5.62 14.75 5.76
N ARG A 300 -6.06 13.70 6.46
CA ARG A 300 -7.45 13.23 6.41
C ARG A 300 -8.21 13.50 7.71
N ASN A 301 -9.12 14.46 7.65
CA ASN A 301 -10.18 14.64 8.66
C ASN A 301 -11.29 13.59 8.52
N ALA A 302 -12.31 13.62 9.39
CA ALA A 302 -13.41 12.64 9.39
C ALA A 302 -14.12 12.53 8.03
N LEU A 303 -14.45 13.66 7.40
CA LEU A 303 -15.09 13.70 6.08
C LEU A 303 -14.23 13.01 5.02
N SER A 304 -12.96 13.39 4.94
CA SER A 304 -12.04 12.85 3.94
C SER A 304 -11.77 11.36 4.17
N ARG A 305 -11.72 10.88 5.42
CA ARG A 305 -11.58 9.45 5.73
C ARG A 305 -12.81 8.65 5.31
N THR A 306 -14.02 9.12 5.61
CA THR A 306 -15.27 8.44 5.22
C THR A 306 -15.38 8.35 3.69
N ARG A 307 -15.15 9.46 2.99
CA ARG A 307 -15.12 9.52 1.53
C ARG A 307 -14.04 8.61 0.96
N TYR A 308 -12.82 8.65 1.50
CA TYR A 308 -11.69 7.84 1.04
C TYR A 308 -12.00 6.35 1.05
N ARG A 309 -12.66 5.80 2.09
CA ARG A 309 -13.05 4.37 2.10
C ARG A 309 -13.93 4.03 0.90
N VAL A 310 -14.92 4.86 0.59
CA VAL A 310 -15.85 4.61 -0.51
C VAL A 310 -15.10 4.67 -1.84
N TYR A 311 -14.26 5.70 -2.03
CA TYR A 311 -13.46 5.85 -3.24
C TYR A 311 -12.43 4.73 -3.41
N ASP A 312 -11.78 4.31 -2.34
CA ASP A 312 -10.84 3.19 -2.37
C ASP A 312 -11.51 1.91 -2.86
N LYS A 313 -12.73 1.64 -2.37
CA LYS A 313 -13.47 0.42 -2.71
C LYS A 313 -14.15 0.45 -4.07
N LEU A 314 -14.59 1.62 -4.52
CA LEU A 314 -15.37 1.74 -5.75
C LEU A 314 -14.56 2.26 -6.93
N LYS A 315 -13.34 2.76 -6.72
CA LYS A 315 -12.55 3.40 -7.78
C LYS A 315 -11.05 3.16 -7.66
N TYR A 316 -10.39 3.58 -6.57
CA TYR A 316 -8.92 3.64 -6.55
C TYR A 316 -8.22 2.27 -6.62
N ILE A 317 -8.82 1.22 -6.05
CA ILE A 317 -8.30 -0.15 -6.20
C ILE A 317 -8.40 -0.62 -7.66
N GLU A 318 -9.48 -0.27 -8.35
CA GLU A 318 -9.68 -0.64 -9.75
C GLU A 318 -8.73 0.12 -10.68
N GLU A 319 -8.54 1.41 -10.44
CA GLU A 319 -7.58 2.23 -11.21
C GLU A 319 -6.15 1.69 -11.11
N ARG A 320 -5.72 1.23 -9.93
CA ARG A 320 -4.36 0.71 -9.76
C ARG A 320 -4.19 -0.72 -10.24
N PHE A 321 -5.09 -1.61 -9.85
CA PHE A 321 -4.88 -3.05 -9.96
C PHE A 321 -5.76 -3.71 -11.02
N GLY A 322 -6.76 -3.01 -11.57
CA GLY A 322 -7.79 -3.60 -12.42
C GLY A 322 -8.77 -4.53 -11.68
N TYR A 323 -8.70 -4.59 -10.35
CA TYR A 323 -9.63 -5.35 -9.51
C TYR A 323 -10.70 -4.42 -8.93
N LYS A 324 -11.93 -4.92 -8.79
CA LYS A 324 -12.95 -4.22 -8.01
C LYS A 324 -12.56 -4.23 -6.54
N GLY A 325 -12.51 -3.06 -5.92
CA GLY A 325 -12.27 -2.96 -4.47
C GLY A 325 -13.43 -3.47 -3.63
N CYS A 326 -14.63 -3.61 -4.18
CA CYS A 326 -15.83 -4.13 -3.50
C CYS A 326 -16.27 -5.46 -4.09
N SER A 327 -16.46 -6.48 -3.25
CA SER A 327 -17.02 -7.78 -3.66
C SER A 327 -18.55 -7.87 -3.58
N GLY A 328 -19.22 -6.78 -3.22
CA GLY A 328 -20.69 -6.71 -3.12
C GLY A 328 -21.29 -7.63 -2.05
N CYS A 329 -20.50 -8.08 -1.06
CA CYS A 329 -20.96 -9.03 -0.04
C CYS A 329 -21.95 -8.45 0.98
N GLY A 330 -22.00 -7.13 1.16
CA GLY A 330 -22.92 -6.45 2.08
C GLY A 330 -22.47 -6.41 3.56
N ARG A 331 -21.44 -7.17 3.95
CA ARG A 331 -20.99 -7.29 5.36
C ARG A 331 -20.69 -5.96 6.04
N CYS A 332 -20.13 -5.00 5.30
CA CYS A 332 -19.83 -3.68 5.85
C CYS A 332 -21.07 -2.85 6.21
N THR A 333 -22.21 -3.09 5.54
CA THR A 333 -23.50 -2.50 5.88
C THR A 333 -24.09 -3.24 7.08
N ASP A 334 -24.01 -4.58 7.09
CA ASP A 334 -24.55 -5.41 8.19
C ASP A 334 -23.89 -5.14 9.55
N VAL A 335 -22.60 -4.81 9.57
CA VAL A 335 -21.82 -4.61 10.81
C VAL A 335 -21.88 -3.16 11.32
N CYS A 336 -22.41 -2.22 10.55
CA CYS A 336 -22.35 -0.81 10.92
C CYS A 336 -23.33 -0.49 12.06
N PRO A 337 -22.84 -0.04 13.24
CA PRO A 337 -23.72 0.27 14.37
C PRO A 337 -24.56 1.55 14.16
N THR A 338 -24.15 2.41 13.23
CA THR A 338 -24.85 3.66 12.87
C THR A 338 -25.57 3.56 11.53
N TYR A 339 -25.73 2.34 10.99
CA TYR A 339 -26.49 2.05 9.77
C TYR A 339 -25.95 2.70 8.48
N ILE A 340 -24.65 3.03 8.43
CA ILE A 340 -24.00 3.47 7.19
C ILE A 340 -23.99 2.32 6.18
N SER A 341 -24.52 2.59 4.99
CA SER A 341 -24.70 1.63 3.92
C SER A 341 -23.98 2.08 2.66
N ILE A 342 -23.05 1.26 2.16
CA ILE A 342 -22.36 1.60 0.89
C ILE A 342 -23.33 1.63 -0.30
N ILE A 343 -24.44 0.89 -0.21
CA ILE A 343 -25.49 0.86 -1.23
C ILE A 343 -26.21 2.21 -1.27
N ASP A 344 -26.57 2.75 -0.10
CA ASP A 344 -27.26 4.03 0.00
C ASP A 344 -26.34 5.19 -0.38
N ILE A 345 -25.05 5.12 -0.02
CA ILE A 345 -24.05 6.08 -0.48
C ILE A 345 -23.94 6.09 -2.01
N ILE A 346 -23.92 4.92 -2.66
CA ILE A 346 -23.90 4.87 -4.14
C ILE A 346 -25.18 5.51 -4.70
N HIS A 347 -26.35 5.24 -4.12
CA HIS A 347 -27.58 5.91 -4.55
C HIS A 347 -27.50 7.43 -4.38
N SER A 348 -26.96 7.92 -3.27
CA SER A 348 -26.74 9.35 -3.04
C SER A 348 -25.79 9.95 -4.08
N ILE A 349 -24.67 9.28 -4.39
CA ILE A 349 -23.74 9.68 -5.46
C ILE A 349 -24.48 9.82 -6.79
N GLN A 350 -25.24 8.80 -7.20
CA GLN A 350 -25.94 8.78 -8.49
C GLN A 350 -27.08 9.79 -8.57
N LYS A 351 -27.78 10.02 -7.46
CA LYS A 351 -28.83 11.02 -7.36
C LYS A 351 -28.23 12.41 -7.45
N GLU A 352 -27.21 12.71 -6.66
CA GLU A 352 -26.57 14.02 -6.63
C GLU A 352 -25.91 14.36 -7.98
N ALA A 353 -25.27 13.38 -8.62
CA ALA A 353 -24.69 13.56 -9.96
C ALA A 353 -25.73 13.90 -11.05
N LYS A 354 -27.01 13.58 -10.83
CA LYS A 354 -28.13 13.94 -11.72
C LYS A 354 -28.77 15.27 -11.35
N GLU A 355 -28.96 15.52 -10.05
CA GLU A 355 -29.70 16.68 -9.55
C GLU A 355 -28.82 17.94 -9.48
N ASN A 356 -27.59 17.83 -8.95
CA ASN A 356 -26.66 18.96 -8.78
C ASN A 356 -25.20 18.58 -9.15
N PRO A 357 -24.89 18.26 -10.41
CA PRO A 357 -23.53 17.89 -10.81
C PRO A 357 -22.54 19.04 -10.66
N GLU A 358 -21.40 18.79 -10.00
CA GLU A 358 -20.24 19.68 -10.06
C GLU A 358 -19.38 19.40 -11.30
N PRO A 359 -18.54 20.36 -11.74
CA PRO A 359 -17.43 20.04 -12.64
C PRO A 359 -16.61 18.88 -12.07
N PRO A 360 -16.27 17.85 -12.87
CA PRO A 360 -15.50 16.72 -12.38
C PRO A 360 -14.22 17.17 -11.70
N ALA A 361 -13.98 16.70 -10.48
CA ALA A 361 -12.76 17.03 -9.77
C ALA A 361 -11.53 16.55 -10.58
N ILE A 362 -10.59 17.44 -10.88
CA ILE A 362 -9.47 17.17 -11.80
C ILE A 362 -8.68 15.92 -11.39
N HIS A 363 -8.38 15.79 -10.10
CA HIS A 363 -7.68 14.64 -9.52
C HIS A 363 -8.44 13.30 -9.63
N GLN A 364 -9.74 13.33 -9.99
CA GLN A 364 -10.56 12.14 -10.22
C GLN A 364 -10.60 11.71 -11.69
N ILE A 365 -10.13 12.54 -12.62
CA ILE A 365 -10.15 12.25 -14.06
C ILE A 365 -8.76 12.29 -14.70
N THR A 366 -7.77 12.78 -13.96
CA THR A 366 -6.39 12.85 -14.43
C THR A 366 -5.75 11.47 -14.28
N ALA A 367 -5.41 10.85 -15.40
CA ALA A 367 -4.64 9.62 -15.39
C ALA A 367 -3.23 9.92 -14.87
N MET A 368 -2.80 9.13 -13.89
CA MET A 368 -1.46 9.17 -13.34
C MET A 368 -0.75 7.84 -13.63
N ARG A 369 0.57 7.88 -13.71
CA ARG A 369 1.37 6.67 -13.96
C ARG A 369 1.42 5.79 -12.71
N HIS A 370 1.23 4.49 -12.90
CA HIS A 370 1.49 3.45 -11.90
C HIS A 370 2.75 2.64 -12.23
N GLU A 371 3.65 3.18 -13.04
CA GLU A 371 4.87 2.48 -13.46
C GLU A 371 5.73 2.13 -12.25
N ILE A 372 5.82 0.84 -11.99
CA ILE A 372 6.71 0.27 -10.99
C ILE A 372 7.98 -0.07 -11.74
N PHE A 373 9.00 0.76 -11.58
CA PHE A 373 10.35 0.35 -11.94
C PHE A 373 10.67 -0.91 -11.13
N ASP A 374 11.11 -1.99 -11.76
CA ASP A 374 11.64 -3.17 -11.07
C ASP A 374 12.61 -2.66 -10.00
N ARG A 375 12.21 -2.73 -8.73
CA ARG A 375 13.05 -2.23 -7.66
C ARG A 375 13.90 -3.39 -7.18
N GLU A 376 15.20 -3.22 -7.26
CA GLU A 376 16.20 -3.98 -6.51
C GLU A 376 16.07 -3.69 -5.00
N ILE A 377 14.87 -3.86 -4.42
CA ILE A 377 14.77 -3.92 -2.96
C ILE A 377 15.50 -5.19 -2.58
N ASN A 378 16.51 -5.03 -1.75
CA ASN A 378 17.19 -6.17 -1.18
C ASN A 378 16.25 -6.88 -0.19
N VAL A 379 15.54 -7.88 -0.69
CA VAL A 379 14.63 -8.74 0.09
C VAL A 379 15.32 -9.99 0.59
N ARG A 380 16.66 -10.00 0.71
CA ARG A 380 17.44 -11.18 1.13
C ARG A 380 16.90 -11.82 2.40
N ASN A 381 16.49 -11.01 3.37
CA ASN A 381 15.95 -11.46 4.65
C ASN A 381 14.42 -11.37 4.73
N GLY A 382 13.73 -11.14 3.61
CA GLY A 382 12.29 -10.91 3.52
C GLY A 382 11.91 -9.43 3.60
N LEU A 383 10.71 -9.09 3.10
CA LEU A 383 10.29 -7.72 2.86
C LEU A 383 10.34 -6.81 4.09
N PHE A 384 10.03 -7.33 5.28
CA PHE A 384 9.92 -6.54 6.52
C PHE A 384 11.13 -6.68 7.45
N THR A 385 12.09 -7.53 7.13
CA THR A 385 13.23 -7.84 8.00
C THR A 385 14.40 -6.94 7.63
N PRO A 386 14.92 -6.11 8.55
CA PRO A 386 16.06 -5.24 8.27
C PRO A 386 17.39 -6.00 8.26
N ASP A 387 18.31 -5.52 7.45
CA ASP A 387 19.74 -5.83 7.56
C ASP A 387 20.37 -4.94 8.63
N VAL A 388 21.28 -5.49 9.44
CA VAL A 388 21.92 -4.76 10.54
C VAL A 388 23.08 -3.91 10.01
N ALA A 389 23.15 -2.67 10.48
CA ALA A 389 24.21 -1.72 10.19
C ALA A 389 24.72 -1.05 11.49
N THR A 390 25.96 -0.55 11.44
CA THR A 390 26.64 0.14 12.54
C THR A 390 26.83 1.61 12.22
N ILE A 391 26.54 2.50 13.17
CA ILE A 391 26.89 3.92 13.06
C ILE A 391 28.42 4.09 13.17
N THR A 392 29.04 4.61 12.12
CA THR A 392 30.50 4.81 12.03
C THR A 392 30.91 6.25 12.34
N LYS A 393 30.05 7.22 12.03
CA LYS A 393 30.32 8.65 12.23
C LYS A 393 29.01 9.40 12.50
N ILE A 394 29.11 10.51 13.23
CA ILE A 394 27.99 11.40 13.54
C ILE A 394 28.42 12.86 13.34
N GLU A 395 27.58 13.65 12.70
CA GLU A 395 27.72 15.09 12.54
C GLU A 395 26.43 15.81 12.94
N LEU A 396 26.57 16.99 13.55
CA LEU A 396 25.45 17.85 13.88
C LEU A 396 25.36 18.97 12.85
N GLU A 397 24.37 18.90 11.97
CA GLU A 397 24.10 19.94 10.98
C GLU A 397 23.50 21.19 11.67
N THR A 398 22.61 20.94 12.63
CA THR A 398 21.99 21.94 13.50
C THR A 398 21.70 21.31 14.87
N PRO A 399 21.29 22.07 15.90
CA PRO A 399 20.87 21.48 17.19
C PRO A 399 19.69 20.50 17.11
N GLU A 400 18.90 20.53 16.03
CA GLU A 400 17.72 19.68 15.83
C GLU A 400 17.90 18.65 14.71
N ILE A 401 18.99 18.74 13.93
CA ILE A 401 19.23 17.92 12.74
C ILE A 401 20.59 17.25 12.86
N LYS A 402 20.58 15.92 12.80
CA LYS A 402 21.77 15.08 12.86
C LYS A 402 21.96 14.37 11.53
N ARG A 403 23.23 14.23 11.14
CA ARG A 403 23.68 13.36 10.07
C ARG A 403 24.44 12.18 10.68
N ILE A 404 23.98 10.97 10.42
CA ILE A 404 24.66 9.74 10.85
C ILE A 404 25.21 9.04 9.63
N TYR A 405 26.37 8.41 9.76
CA TYR A 405 26.97 7.55 8.75
C TYR A 405 26.91 6.12 9.26
N VAL A 406 26.54 5.18 8.40
CA VAL A 406 26.33 3.79 8.76
C VAL A 406 26.91 2.86 7.73
N LYS A 407 27.44 1.72 8.17
CA LYS A 407 27.88 0.63 7.30
C LYS A 407 27.14 -0.64 7.65
N TYR A 408 26.75 -1.43 6.64
CA TYR A 408 26.22 -2.77 6.91
C TYR A 408 27.24 -3.61 7.67
N ASP A 409 26.76 -4.42 8.61
CA ASP A 409 27.61 -5.37 9.31
C ASP A 409 28.05 -6.52 8.41
N ASP A 410 27.24 -6.89 7.40
CA ASP A 410 27.59 -7.88 6.39
C ASP A 410 28.30 -7.20 5.20
N PRO A 411 29.61 -7.44 4.98
CA PRO A 411 30.36 -6.84 3.88
C PRO A 411 29.87 -7.25 2.49
N ALA A 412 29.09 -8.34 2.38
CA ALA A 412 28.47 -8.74 1.11
C ALA A 412 27.45 -7.70 0.62
N LEU A 413 26.96 -6.82 1.50
CA LEU A 413 26.02 -5.76 1.19
C LEU A 413 26.67 -4.44 0.75
N HIS A 414 28.01 -4.34 0.74
CA HIS A 414 28.75 -3.11 0.42
C HIS A 414 28.98 -2.90 -1.10
N LYS A 415 28.26 -3.60 -1.98
CA LYS A 415 28.49 -3.53 -3.42
C LYS A 415 27.20 -3.24 -4.19
N ASN A 416 27.33 -2.38 -5.21
CA ASN A 416 26.38 -2.17 -6.31
C ASN A 416 25.07 -1.46 -5.96
N PHE A 417 25.09 -0.23 -5.45
CA PHE A 417 23.89 0.61 -5.43
C PHE A 417 24.04 1.86 -6.30
N LYS A 418 23.02 2.14 -7.12
CA LYS A 418 22.84 3.44 -7.79
C LYS A 418 21.62 4.11 -7.18
N LEU A 419 21.80 5.17 -6.38
CA LEU A 419 20.74 5.77 -5.55
C LEU A 419 20.55 7.24 -5.88
N ASN A 420 19.39 7.61 -6.42
CA ASN A 420 19.13 8.98 -6.87
C ASN A 420 17.79 9.49 -6.32
N GLY A 421 17.64 9.80 -5.03
CA GLY A 421 16.37 10.31 -4.45
C GLY A 421 15.44 9.25 -3.86
N GLN A 422 15.97 8.04 -3.66
CA GLN A 422 15.32 7.00 -2.89
C GLN A 422 15.51 7.21 -1.39
N PHE A 423 14.79 6.42 -0.59
CA PHE A 423 14.87 6.46 0.86
C PHE A 423 15.04 5.05 1.42
N PHE A 424 15.54 4.98 2.66
CA PHE A 424 15.57 3.76 3.44
C PHE A 424 14.67 3.89 4.64
N GLN A 425 14.17 2.75 5.08
CA GLN A 425 13.53 2.61 6.36
C GLN A 425 14.60 2.26 7.39
N ILE A 426 14.85 3.18 8.34
CA ILE A 426 15.81 2.99 9.43
C ILE A 426 15.09 2.46 10.65
N THR A 427 15.41 1.23 11.04
CA THR A 427 14.91 0.57 12.24
C THR A 427 15.76 0.96 13.44
N VAL A 428 15.10 1.47 14.48
CA VAL A 428 15.61 1.52 15.84
C VAL A 428 14.98 0.36 16.59
N PHE A 429 15.77 -0.69 16.85
CA PHE A 429 15.29 -1.93 17.46
C PHE A 429 14.58 -1.66 18.80
N GLY A 430 13.32 -2.07 18.88
CA GLY A 430 12.44 -1.88 20.03
C GLY A 430 11.67 -0.56 20.07
N GLU A 431 11.93 0.36 19.15
CA GLU A 431 11.23 1.65 19.09
C GLU A 431 10.39 1.81 17.83
N GLY A 432 10.87 1.29 16.69
CA GLY A 432 10.14 1.28 15.43
C GLY A 432 11.04 1.63 14.24
N GLU A 433 10.44 2.24 13.22
CA GLU A 433 11.10 2.52 11.95
C GLU A 433 10.72 3.91 11.43
N VAL A 434 11.64 4.55 10.70
CA VAL A 434 11.42 5.86 10.09
C VAL A 434 12.00 5.90 8.66
N PRO A 435 11.26 6.40 7.66
CA PRO A 435 11.78 6.60 6.31
C PRO A 435 12.69 7.83 6.24
N ILE A 436 13.94 7.67 5.82
CA ILE A 436 14.91 8.76 5.64
C ILE A 436 15.53 8.66 4.24
N SER A 437 15.57 9.78 3.51
CA SER A 437 16.22 9.88 2.20
C SER A 437 17.72 9.60 2.28
N ILE A 438 18.28 8.97 1.25
CA ILE A 438 19.74 8.76 1.15
C ILE A 438 20.39 9.86 0.35
N PRO A 439 21.32 10.64 0.91
CA PRO A 439 22.04 11.64 0.18
C PRO A 439 23.48 11.19 -0.17
N PHE A 440 23.71 10.37 -1.19
CA PHE A 440 25.06 10.22 -1.76
C PHE A 440 25.03 9.87 -3.25
N GLY A 441 26.15 10.13 -3.94
CA GLY A 441 26.36 9.84 -5.36
C GLY A 441 26.84 8.42 -5.64
N PRO A 442 26.90 7.99 -6.91
CA PRO A 442 27.12 6.58 -7.31
C PRO A 442 28.46 5.96 -6.88
N GLU A 443 29.40 6.76 -6.37
CA GLU A 443 30.75 6.32 -6.00
C GLU A 443 30.86 5.82 -4.55
N GLU A 444 29.88 6.13 -3.68
CA GLU A 444 29.84 5.62 -2.31
C GLU A 444 29.19 4.23 -2.29
N SER A 445 30.00 3.19 -2.02
CA SER A 445 29.55 1.80 -2.10
C SER A 445 29.33 1.13 -0.75
N ASP A 446 30.00 1.58 0.32
CA ASP A 446 30.06 0.85 1.60
C ASP A 446 29.58 1.64 2.82
N GLU A 447 29.36 2.96 2.69
CA GLU A 447 28.86 3.85 3.74
C GLU A 447 27.62 4.61 3.29
N PHE A 448 26.60 4.65 4.14
CA PHE A 448 25.39 5.41 3.91
C PHE A 448 25.31 6.52 4.93
N ASP A 449 25.02 7.74 4.50
CA ASP A 449 24.70 8.82 5.42
C ASP A 449 23.20 9.12 5.43
N PHE A 450 22.69 9.53 6.58
CA PHE A 450 21.27 9.84 6.78
C PHE A 450 21.15 11.13 7.58
N CYS A 451 20.56 12.14 6.95
CA CYS A 451 20.29 13.43 7.58
C CYS A 451 18.81 13.52 7.98
N PHE A 452 18.54 13.73 9.26
CA PHE A 452 17.19 13.70 9.80
C PHE A 452 17.00 14.71 10.93
N LYS A 453 15.76 15.20 11.05
CA LYS A 453 15.33 16.09 12.14
C LYS A 453 14.74 15.28 13.29
N ASN A 454 15.07 15.66 14.53
CA ASN A 454 14.46 15.10 15.73
C ASN A 454 13.06 15.70 15.96
N VAL A 455 12.01 14.92 15.69
CA VAL A 455 10.60 15.40 15.69
C VAL A 455 9.59 14.41 16.30
N GLY A 456 10.00 13.19 16.63
CA GLY A 456 9.09 12.14 17.12
C GLY A 456 9.84 11.05 17.87
N THR A 457 9.11 10.03 18.35
CA THR A 457 9.67 8.99 19.23
C THR A 457 10.88 8.29 18.61
N VAL A 458 10.75 7.73 17.41
CA VAL A 458 11.83 6.98 16.75
C VAL A 458 13.01 7.90 16.43
N SER A 459 12.76 9.10 15.87
CA SER A 459 13.85 10.03 15.54
C SER A 459 14.53 10.62 16.78
N ASN A 460 13.85 10.70 17.92
CA ASN A 460 14.46 11.10 19.19
C ASN A 460 15.45 10.05 19.70
N ILE A 461 15.09 8.77 19.66
CA ILE A 461 16.01 7.70 20.06
C ILE A 461 17.16 7.61 19.06
N LEU A 462 16.89 7.66 17.76
CA LEU A 462 17.92 7.70 16.71
C LEU A 462 18.89 8.88 16.92
N TYR A 463 18.36 10.06 17.30
CA TYR A 463 19.16 11.24 17.63
C TYR A 463 20.06 11.05 18.86
N ASN A 464 19.79 10.10 19.75
CA ASN A 464 20.61 9.85 20.93
C ASN A 464 21.59 8.68 20.78
N LEU A 465 21.53 7.94 19.65
CA LEU A 465 22.51 6.92 19.34
C LEU A 465 23.91 7.52 19.11
N LYS A 466 24.91 6.68 19.34
CA LYS A 466 26.35 6.97 19.30
C LYS A 466 27.05 6.14 18.23
N VAL A 467 28.27 6.54 17.89
CA VAL A 467 29.16 5.72 17.06
C VAL A 467 29.34 4.35 17.73
N GLY A 468 29.19 3.28 16.94
CA GLY A 468 29.19 1.89 17.39
C GLY A 468 27.80 1.29 17.64
N ASP A 469 26.76 2.12 17.81
CA ASP A 469 25.40 1.61 17.99
C ASP A 469 24.84 0.99 16.69
N LYS A 470 23.93 0.04 16.86
CA LYS A 470 23.32 -0.74 15.77
C LYS A 470 21.97 -0.16 15.36
N VAL A 471 21.74 -0.10 14.06
CA VAL A 471 20.44 0.19 13.43
C VAL A 471 20.09 -0.89 12.42
N GLY A 472 18.81 -1.01 12.07
CA GLY A 472 18.39 -1.84 10.93
C GLY A 472 18.13 -0.96 9.70
N LEU A 473 18.43 -1.47 8.51
CA LEU A 473 18.16 -0.78 7.25
C LEU A 473 17.31 -1.67 6.33
N ARG A 474 16.31 -1.07 5.69
CA ARG A 474 15.60 -1.68 4.55
C ARG A 474 15.45 -0.67 3.42
N GLY A 475 15.73 -1.10 2.21
CA GLY A 475 15.65 -0.26 1.01
C GLY A 475 16.65 -0.70 -0.06
N PRO A 476 16.87 0.12 -1.10
CA PRO A 476 16.20 1.40 -1.33
C PRO A 476 14.72 1.27 -1.69
N TYR A 477 13.92 2.22 -1.22
CA TYR A 477 12.53 2.41 -1.61
C TYR A 477 12.37 3.75 -2.32
N GLY A 478 11.30 3.86 -3.09
CA GLY A 478 10.94 5.09 -3.79
C GLY A 478 11.32 5.11 -5.26
N ARG A 479 10.63 5.95 -6.02
CA ARG A 479 10.94 6.38 -7.37
C ARG A 479 12.06 7.42 -7.27
N PRO A 480 13.20 7.20 -7.94
CA PRO A 480 14.30 8.15 -7.94
C PRO A 480 13.96 9.41 -8.75
N PHE A 481 14.76 10.46 -8.56
CA PHE A 481 14.85 11.57 -9.50
C PHE A 481 15.35 11.08 -10.87
N PRO A 482 14.77 11.57 -11.98
CA PRO A 482 15.09 11.12 -13.33
C PRO A 482 16.40 11.74 -13.82
N TYR A 483 17.55 11.26 -13.34
CA TYR A 483 18.88 11.84 -13.61
C TYR A 483 19.19 12.04 -15.10
N GLU A 484 19.01 11.01 -15.94
CA GLU A 484 19.37 11.08 -17.36
C GLU A 484 18.60 12.17 -18.13
N PRO A 485 17.27 12.32 -18.00
CA PRO A 485 16.53 13.46 -18.57
C PRO A 485 16.97 14.86 -18.13
N LEU A 486 17.73 15.01 -17.04
CA LEU A 486 18.19 16.31 -16.56
C LEU A 486 19.42 16.82 -17.32
N LYS A 487 20.17 15.95 -18.00
CA LYS A 487 21.40 16.34 -18.72
C LYS A 487 21.09 17.37 -19.81
N GLY A 488 21.96 18.36 -19.96
CA GLY A 488 21.84 19.48 -20.90
C GLY A 488 20.86 20.59 -20.47
N ARG A 489 20.20 20.45 -19.32
CA ARG A 489 19.28 21.46 -18.76
C ARG A 489 19.97 22.31 -17.71
N ASN A 490 19.44 23.52 -17.47
CA ASN A 490 19.73 24.25 -16.24
C ASN A 490 18.95 23.63 -15.07
N LEU A 491 19.52 23.61 -13.87
CA LEU A 491 18.90 23.02 -12.69
C LEU A 491 18.78 24.05 -11.58
N VAL A 492 17.60 24.13 -10.95
CA VAL A 492 17.36 24.98 -9.77
C VAL A 492 16.88 24.13 -8.61
N PHE A 493 17.70 24.00 -7.57
CA PHE A 493 17.40 23.26 -6.35
C PHE A 493 16.84 24.20 -5.29
N ILE A 494 15.64 23.96 -4.79
CA ILE A 494 14.95 24.82 -3.81
C ILE A 494 14.58 24.02 -2.58
N GLY A 495 15.35 24.18 -1.50
CA GLY A 495 15.17 23.47 -0.24
C GLY A 495 15.08 24.39 0.97
N SER A 496 14.30 24.00 1.97
CA SER A 496 14.17 24.73 3.24
C SER A 496 14.49 23.86 4.46
N GLY A 497 15.52 24.21 5.22
CA GLY A 497 15.99 23.42 6.36
C GLY A 497 16.26 21.95 5.98
N VAL A 498 15.64 21.01 6.71
CA VAL A 498 15.80 19.56 6.46
C VAL A 498 15.38 19.12 5.05
N ALA A 499 14.53 19.89 4.37
CA ALA A 499 14.08 19.59 3.02
C ALA A 499 15.22 19.68 1.97
N MET A 500 16.39 20.23 2.32
CA MET A 500 17.56 20.12 1.46
C MET A 500 18.13 18.69 1.42
N ALA A 501 17.87 17.84 2.43
CA ALA A 501 18.40 16.48 2.48
C ALA A 501 17.90 15.57 1.32
N PRO A 502 16.60 15.55 0.99
CA PRO A 502 16.12 14.85 -0.21
C PRO A 502 16.65 15.41 -1.53
N LEU A 503 16.96 16.70 -1.62
CA LEU A 503 17.53 17.30 -2.83
C LEU A 503 19.02 16.97 -2.99
N ARG A 504 19.76 16.89 -1.87
CA ARG A 504 21.17 16.52 -1.83
C ARG A 504 21.46 15.19 -2.55
N THR A 505 20.49 14.27 -2.50
CA THR A 505 20.56 12.93 -3.09
C THR A 505 20.94 12.91 -4.57
N ILE A 506 20.43 13.85 -5.36
CA ILE A 506 20.80 14.00 -6.78
C ILE A 506 21.79 15.15 -6.97
N LEU A 507 21.76 16.17 -6.11
CA LEU A 507 22.65 17.32 -6.20
C LEU A 507 24.14 16.93 -6.13
N VAL A 508 24.51 15.99 -5.25
CA VAL A 508 25.90 15.51 -5.16
C VAL A 508 26.36 14.92 -6.50
N GLN A 509 25.54 14.05 -7.10
CA GLN A 509 25.84 13.46 -8.40
C GLN A 509 25.92 14.52 -9.52
N VAL A 510 25.05 15.53 -9.48
CA VAL A 510 25.09 16.67 -10.42
C VAL A 510 26.39 17.46 -10.28
N VAL A 511 26.81 17.74 -9.05
CA VAL A 511 28.06 18.48 -8.77
C VAL A 511 29.29 17.69 -9.21
N ASP A 512 29.29 16.37 -9.05
CA ASP A 512 30.38 15.50 -9.52
C ASP A 512 30.44 15.40 -11.06
N ASN A 513 29.38 15.85 -11.76
CA ASN A 513 29.24 15.74 -13.21
C ASN A 513 28.74 17.03 -13.85
N LEU A 514 29.19 18.20 -13.38
CA LEU A 514 28.70 19.52 -13.83
C LEU A 514 28.76 19.70 -15.35
N GLN A 515 29.73 19.08 -16.03
CA GLN A 515 29.87 19.14 -17.48
C GLN A 515 28.65 18.59 -18.25
N ASP A 516 27.83 17.75 -17.62
CA ASP A 516 26.63 17.18 -18.22
C ASP A 516 25.43 18.15 -18.15
N PHE A 517 25.55 19.28 -17.46
CA PHE A 517 24.45 20.20 -17.16
C PHE A 517 24.74 21.62 -17.64
N GLY A 518 23.69 22.43 -17.71
CA GLY A 518 23.81 23.88 -17.89
C GLY A 518 24.20 24.55 -16.56
N LYS A 519 23.57 25.67 -16.26
CA LYS A 519 23.76 26.37 -14.99
C LYS A 519 23.06 25.63 -13.85
N VAL A 520 23.76 25.46 -12.72
CA VAL A 520 23.21 24.84 -11.51
C VAL A 520 23.04 25.90 -10.42
N VAL A 521 21.81 26.11 -9.96
CA VAL A 521 21.48 27.06 -8.91
C VAL A 521 20.98 26.31 -7.68
N ILE A 522 21.57 26.58 -6.52
CA ILE A 522 21.19 26.00 -5.23
C ILE A 522 20.64 27.12 -4.36
N MET A 523 19.38 26.96 -3.98
CA MET A 523 18.63 27.93 -3.18
C MET A 523 18.34 27.33 -1.80
N ALA A 524 19.11 27.75 -0.80
CA ALA A 524 19.00 27.30 0.57
C ALA A 524 18.22 28.30 1.42
N SER A 525 17.12 27.86 2.04
CA SER A 525 16.33 28.73 2.93
C SER A 525 16.20 28.18 4.34
N ALA A 526 16.17 29.08 5.32
CA ALA A 526 15.95 28.75 6.73
C ALA A 526 15.45 29.99 7.49
N LEU A 527 15.04 29.82 8.76
CA LEU A 527 14.71 30.97 9.61
C LEU A 527 15.96 31.81 9.91
N GLN A 528 17.06 31.14 10.23
CA GLN A 528 18.35 31.74 10.62
C GLN A 528 19.47 30.87 10.05
N TYR A 529 20.65 31.45 9.88
CA TYR A 529 21.79 30.77 9.24
C TYR A 529 22.21 29.50 9.99
N ASP A 530 22.07 29.47 11.31
CA ASP A 530 22.39 28.29 12.13
C ASP A 530 21.51 27.05 11.80
N LYS A 531 20.31 27.26 11.22
CA LYS A 531 19.35 26.23 10.81
C LYS A 531 19.49 25.80 9.34
N VAL A 532 20.42 26.39 8.59
CA VAL A 532 20.82 25.87 7.27
C VAL A 532 21.57 24.55 7.49
N ILE A 533 21.32 23.53 6.67
CA ILE A 533 22.08 22.27 6.70
C ILE A 533 23.09 22.23 5.56
N TYR A 534 24.14 21.41 5.69
CA TYR A 534 25.23 21.25 4.73
C TYR A 534 25.99 22.55 4.44
N LYS A 535 26.16 23.41 5.46
CA LYS A 535 26.77 24.75 5.29
C LYS A 535 28.15 24.69 4.63
N ASP A 536 28.97 23.72 5.03
CA ASP A 536 30.33 23.58 4.52
C ASP A 536 30.34 23.13 3.05
N GLU A 537 29.43 22.23 2.68
CA GLU A 537 29.25 21.81 1.29
C GLU A 537 28.67 22.93 0.41
N LEU A 538 27.69 23.67 0.92
CA LEU A 538 27.13 24.83 0.20
C LEU A 538 28.21 25.90 -0.06
N LYS A 539 29.12 26.13 0.90
CA LYS A 539 30.27 27.02 0.69
C LYS A 539 31.21 26.46 -0.37
N LEU A 540 31.59 25.18 -0.27
CA LEU A 540 32.45 24.52 -1.25
C LEU A 540 31.87 24.58 -2.66
N TRP A 541 30.59 24.26 -2.81
CA TRP A 541 29.91 24.29 -4.11
C TRP A 541 29.77 25.69 -4.67
N SER A 542 29.69 26.73 -3.84
CA SER A 542 29.66 28.13 -4.30
C SER A 542 30.96 28.60 -4.97
N GLU A 543 32.06 27.87 -4.78
CA GLU A 543 33.36 28.15 -5.39
C GLU A 543 33.55 27.42 -6.74
N LEU A 544 32.63 26.52 -7.11
CA LEU A 544 32.69 25.76 -8.36
C LEU A 544 32.18 26.57 -9.54
N GLU A 545 32.88 26.48 -10.68
CA GLU A 545 32.43 27.08 -11.93
C GLU A 545 31.11 26.42 -12.39
N GLY A 546 30.13 27.24 -12.78
CA GLY A 546 28.81 26.77 -13.21
C GLY A 546 27.79 26.56 -12.10
N VAL A 547 28.17 26.76 -10.83
CA VAL A 547 27.28 26.65 -9.66
C VAL A 547 27.05 28.02 -9.01
N GLU A 548 25.79 28.34 -8.69
CA GLU A 548 25.43 29.49 -7.88
C GLU A 548 24.70 29.06 -6.61
N VAL A 549 25.11 29.61 -5.46
CA VAL A 549 24.45 29.33 -4.18
C VAL A 549 23.83 30.61 -3.63
N HIS A 550 22.51 30.56 -3.42
CA HIS A 550 21.70 31.67 -2.91
C HIS A 550 21.07 31.29 -1.58
N TYR A 551 21.08 32.23 -0.63
CA TYR A 551 20.48 32.06 0.69
C TYR A 551 19.28 33.00 0.86
N ALA A 552 18.17 32.48 1.38
CA ALA A 552 17.09 33.32 1.92
C ALA A 552 16.82 32.98 3.38
N LEU A 553 16.96 33.98 4.24
CA LEU A 553 16.82 33.85 5.69
C LEU A 553 15.76 34.82 6.20
N LYS A 554 15.05 34.45 7.26
CA LYS A 554 14.15 35.38 7.95
C LYS A 554 14.97 36.41 8.74
N ASP A 555 15.98 35.93 9.45
CA ASP A 555 16.83 36.72 10.32
C ASP A 555 18.14 37.09 9.60
N PRO A 556 18.65 38.32 9.78
CA PRO A 556 19.88 38.77 9.14
C PRO A 556 21.11 38.00 9.65
N THR A 557 22.13 37.88 8.82
CA THR A 557 23.42 37.25 9.17
C THR A 557 24.58 37.97 8.48
N ASP A 558 25.76 37.91 9.10
CA ASP A 558 27.03 38.34 8.53
C ASP A 558 27.84 37.19 7.91
N GLN A 559 27.38 35.95 8.06
CA GLN A 559 28.10 34.75 7.66
C GLN A 559 28.07 34.50 6.15
N VAL A 560 26.99 34.92 5.49
CA VAL A 560 26.76 34.77 4.05
C VAL A 560 25.92 35.94 3.55
N LYS A 561 26.02 36.26 2.26
CA LYS A 561 25.09 37.18 1.60
C LYS A 561 23.74 36.48 1.47
N ALA A 562 22.78 36.85 2.31
CA ALA A 562 21.43 36.29 2.30
C ALA A 562 20.38 37.35 2.00
N HIS A 563 19.39 36.97 1.21
CA HIS A 563 18.15 37.72 1.05
C HIS A 563 17.31 37.61 2.31
N GLN A 564 16.78 38.74 2.79
CA GLN A 564 15.87 38.74 3.92
C GLN A 564 14.43 38.65 3.41
N GLY A 565 13.86 37.45 3.44
CA GLY A 565 12.54 37.21 2.88
C GLY A 565 12.32 35.78 2.46
N TYR A 566 11.42 35.57 1.49
CA TYR A 566 11.17 34.25 0.98
C TYR A 566 12.12 33.92 -0.17
N ILE A 567 12.42 32.63 -0.33
CA ILE A 567 13.35 32.16 -1.36
C ILE A 567 12.84 32.43 -2.79
N ASN A 568 11.53 32.49 -3.00
CA ASN A 568 10.91 32.75 -4.30
C ASN A 568 11.11 34.21 -4.78
N ASP A 569 11.40 35.14 -3.88
CA ASP A 569 11.68 36.54 -4.22
C ASP A 569 12.92 36.67 -5.13
N LEU A 570 13.84 35.70 -5.06
CA LEU A 570 15.08 35.67 -5.83
C LEU A 570 14.93 35.08 -7.23
N LEU A 571 13.84 34.35 -7.51
CA LEU A 571 13.69 33.61 -8.77
C LEU A 571 13.76 34.52 -10.01
N PRO A 572 13.09 35.68 -10.08
CA PRO A 572 13.08 36.50 -11.30
C PRO A 572 14.46 37.05 -11.70
N ASP A 573 15.36 37.18 -10.73
CA ASP A 573 16.71 37.73 -10.94
C ASP A 573 17.75 36.65 -11.28
N LEU A 574 17.34 35.38 -11.30
CA LEU A 574 18.21 34.30 -11.77
C LEU A 574 18.32 34.37 -13.30
N ASP A 575 19.53 34.62 -13.78
CA ASP A 575 19.86 34.61 -15.22
C ASP A 575 19.83 33.17 -15.75
N LEU A 576 18.62 32.70 -16.07
CA LEU A 576 18.30 31.34 -16.52
C LEU A 576 17.36 31.37 -17.71
N ASP A 577 17.59 30.47 -18.67
CA ASP A 577 16.57 30.11 -19.67
C ASP A 577 15.55 29.16 -19.03
N TRP A 578 14.45 29.71 -18.53
CA TRP A 578 13.36 28.97 -17.90
C TRP A 578 12.73 27.91 -18.80
N SER A 579 12.81 28.06 -20.12
CA SER A 579 12.28 27.06 -21.07
C SER A 579 13.14 25.79 -21.15
N ASN A 580 14.42 25.90 -20.78
CA ASN A 580 15.39 24.79 -20.66
C ASN A 580 15.84 24.57 -19.19
N THR A 581 14.98 24.87 -18.22
CA THR A 581 15.28 24.70 -16.79
C THR A 581 14.42 23.61 -16.17
N THR A 582 14.98 22.84 -15.25
CA THR A 582 14.23 21.97 -14.34
C THR A 582 14.40 22.46 -12.91
N ALA A 583 13.27 22.65 -12.21
CA ALA A 583 13.28 23.00 -10.80
C ALA A 583 13.09 21.73 -9.95
N LEU A 584 13.92 21.54 -8.93
CA LEU A 584 13.81 20.47 -7.94
C LEU A 584 13.46 21.09 -6.59
N VAL A 585 12.22 20.89 -6.14
CA VAL A 585 11.63 21.60 -5.00
C VAL A 585 11.25 20.62 -3.89
N CYS A 586 11.79 20.81 -2.70
CA CYS A 586 11.37 20.07 -1.51
C CYS A 586 10.94 21.05 -0.43
N ALA A 587 9.67 20.96 -0.01
CA ALA A 587 9.10 21.77 1.06
C ALA A 587 7.75 21.17 1.50
N SER A 588 7.02 21.86 2.37
CA SER A 588 5.62 21.49 2.65
C SER A 588 4.75 21.62 1.39
N PRO A 589 3.65 20.84 1.26
CA PRO A 589 2.78 20.88 0.08
C PRO A 589 2.29 22.30 -0.28
N LYS A 590 1.98 23.12 0.72
CA LYS A 590 1.61 24.53 0.53
C LYS A 590 2.75 25.33 -0.10
N ARG A 591 3.98 25.19 0.40
CA ARG A 591 5.15 25.91 -0.13
C ARG A 591 5.54 25.42 -1.53
N ILE A 592 5.41 24.13 -1.81
CA ILE A 592 5.61 23.59 -3.17
C ILE A 592 4.63 24.27 -4.14
N LYS A 593 3.34 24.36 -3.80
CA LYS A 593 2.31 25.03 -4.64
C LYS A 593 2.62 26.52 -4.85
N GLU A 594 3.05 27.24 -3.80
CA GLU A 594 3.43 28.66 -3.89
C GLU A 594 4.65 28.88 -4.79
N VAL A 595 5.75 28.15 -4.57
CA VAL A 595 6.98 28.26 -5.39
C VAL A 595 6.70 27.85 -6.83
N SER A 596 5.94 26.77 -7.04
CA SER A 596 5.60 26.29 -8.38
C SER A 596 4.78 27.31 -9.16
N LYS A 597 3.87 28.05 -8.51
CA LYS A 597 3.13 29.14 -9.17
C LYS A 597 4.06 30.20 -9.74
N ASP A 598 5.08 30.61 -8.98
CA ASP A 598 6.03 31.63 -9.42
C ASP A 598 6.93 31.10 -10.55
N LEU A 599 7.39 29.85 -10.45
CA LEU A 599 8.15 29.19 -11.52
C LEU A 599 7.34 29.06 -12.83
N LEU A 600 6.05 28.73 -12.74
CA LEU A 600 5.16 28.68 -13.90
C LEU A 600 5.00 30.05 -14.55
N ALA A 601 4.93 31.13 -13.75
CA ALA A 601 4.87 32.50 -14.26
C ALA A 601 6.17 32.91 -14.98
N LEU A 602 7.30 32.30 -14.63
CA LEU A 602 8.59 32.47 -15.31
C LEU A 602 8.72 31.60 -16.58
N GLY A 603 7.75 30.73 -16.85
CA GLY A 603 7.67 29.95 -18.10
C GLY A 603 8.15 28.51 -18.00
N ILE A 604 8.45 27.99 -16.81
CA ILE A 604 8.72 26.56 -16.63
C ILE A 604 7.44 25.76 -16.90
N LYS A 605 7.55 24.53 -17.39
CA LYS A 605 6.40 23.62 -17.53
C LYS A 605 6.13 22.89 -16.21
N PRO A 606 4.86 22.55 -15.88
CA PRO A 606 4.54 21.72 -14.72
C PRO A 606 5.28 20.37 -14.68
N THR A 607 5.60 19.80 -15.85
CA THR A 607 6.37 18.56 -16.00
C THR A 607 7.85 18.72 -15.66
N ASP A 608 8.36 19.96 -15.71
CA ASP A 608 9.76 20.31 -15.47
C ASP A 608 9.97 20.85 -14.04
N ILE A 609 8.94 20.80 -13.19
CA ILE A 609 9.05 21.01 -11.75
C ILE A 609 8.97 19.64 -11.09
N LEU A 610 10.07 19.18 -10.53
CA LEU A 610 10.16 17.96 -9.75
C LEU A 610 10.03 18.30 -8.27
N THR A 611 9.26 17.52 -7.54
CA THR A 611 9.09 17.63 -6.10
C THR A 611 9.19 16.28 -5.44
N THR A 612 9.41 16.27 -4.12
CA THR A 612 9.42 15.06 -3.31
C THR A 612 8.42 15.19 -2.19
N LEU A 613 7.55 14.19 -2.08
CA LEU A 613 6.39 14.18 -1.20
C LEU A 613 6.61 13.21 -0.04
N GLU A 614 6.33 13.67 1.17
CA GLU A 614 6.47 12.89 2.40
C GLU A 614 5.10 12.52 2.98
N THR A 615 4.95 11.25 3.36
CA THR A 615 3.76 10.73 4.04
C THR A 615 4.17 9.81 5.17
N HIS A 616 3.25 9.53 6.07
CA HIS A 616 3.42 8.48 7.05
C HIS A 616 3.55 7.10 6.37
N MET A 617 4.75 6.52 6.44
CA MET A 617 5.06 5.19 5.89
C MET A 617 5.32 4.20 7.03
N ARG A 618 4.64 3.06 7.01
CA ARG A 618 4.90 1.93 7.92
C ARG A 618 5.70 0.81 7.25
N CYS A 619 5.21 0.29 6.11
CA CYS A 619 5.87 -0.82 5.42
C CYS A 619 7.00 -0.42 4.46
N GLY A 620 6.95 0.79 3.88
CA GLY A 620 7.85 1.20 2.79
C GLY A 620 7.63 0.52 1.43
N ALA A 621 6.71 -0.43 1.32
CA ALA A 621 6.56 -1.31 0.15
C ALA A 621 5.11 -1.45 -0.38
N GLY A 622 4.26 -0.43 -0.20
CA GLY A 622 2.91 -0.41 -0.75
C GLY A 622 1.88 -1.34 -0.10
N LYS A 623 2.25 -2.06 0.98
CA LYS A 623 1.36 -3.08 1.60
C LYS A 623 0.45 -2.56 2.70
N CYS A 624 0.86 -1.54 3.44
CA CYS A 624 0.17 -1.09 4.66
C CYS A 624 -0.96 -0.08 4.42
N GLY A 625 -0.93 0.64 3.30
CA GLY A 625 -1.91 1.69 2.96
C GLY A 625 -1.72 3.06 3.65
N HIS A 626 -0.86 3.19 4.68
CA HIS A 626 -0.68 4.46 5.41
C HIS A 626 -0.22 5.63 4.53
N CYS A 627 0.65 5.35 3.55
CA CYS A 627 1.15 6.34 2.60
C CYS A 627 0.29 6.45 1.32
N LYS A 628 -0.89 5.83 1.30
CA LYS A 628 -1.74 5.79 0.11
C LYS A 628 -2.52 7.09 -0.03
N VAL A 629 -2.43 7.74 -1.19
CA VAL A 629 -3.10 9.00 -1.57
C VAL A 629 -3.77 8.76 -2.92
N GLY A 630 -5.12 8.75 -2.95
CA GLY A 630 -5.85 8.27 -4.12
C GLY A 630 -5.54 6.80 -4.42
N SER A 631 -5.21 6.50 -5.68
CA SER A 631 -4.71 5.20 -6.15
C SER A 631 -3.18 5.04 -6.06
N HIS A 632 -2.47 6.02 -5.47
CA HIS A 632 -1.01 6.03 -5.40
C HIS A 632 -0.46 5.75 -4.00
N TYR A 633 0.67 5.06 -3.92
CA TYR A 633 1.41 4.81 -2.69
C TYR A 633 2.69 5.64 -2.71
N MET A 634 2.84 6.58 -1.78
CA MET A 634 4.01 7.47 -1.78
C MET A 634 5.34 6.73 -1.65
N CYS A 635 5.36 5.54 -1.06
CA CYS A 635 6.56 4.70 -0.98
C CYS A 635 6.86 3.93 -2.28
N VAL A 636 5.90 3.75 -3.20
CA VAL A 636 6.02 2.95 -4.45
C VAL A 636 5.97 3.81 -5.71
N ASP A 637 5.11 4.81 -5.76
CA ASP A 637 4.98 5.69 -6.90
C ASP A 637 5.77 6.99 -6.69
N GLY A 638 5.97 7.36 -5.42
CA GLY A 638 6.82 8.45 -4.97
C GLY A 638 8.17 7.98 -4.43
N PRO A 639 8.94 8.83 -3.73
CA PRO A 639 8.51 10.14 -3.23
C PRO A 639 8.62 11.24 -4.28
N VAL A 640 9.41 11.06 -5.34
CA VAL A 640 9.59 12.07 -6.40
C VAL A 640 8.36 12.10 -7.32
N PHE A 641 7.84 13.29 -7.63
CA PHE A 641 6.75 13.57 -8.58
C PHE A 641 7.02 14.83 -9.40
N THR A 642 6.44 14.92 -10.60
CA THR A 642 6.29 16.22 -11.25
C THR A 642 5.21 17.04 -10.54
N TYR A 643 5.22 18.36 -10.70
CA TYR A 643 4.15 19.21 -10.16
C TYR A 643 2.79 18.89 -10.80
N GLU A 644 2.78 18.50 -12.08
CA GLU A 644 1.58 17.98 -12.76
C GLU A 644 1.00 16.75 -12.05
N GLU A 645 1.85 15.76 -11.75
CA GLU A 645 1.43 14.56 -11.02
C GLU A 645 0.96 14.89 -9.60
N MET A 646 1.66 15.79 -8.88
CA MET A 646 1.24 16.23 -7.54
C MET A 646 -0.16 16.86 -7.57
N MET A 647 -0.48 17.67 -8.59
CA MET A 647 -1.78 18.32 -8.74
C MET A 647 -2.90 17.35 -9.12
N ALA A 648 -2.55 16.15 -9.60
CA ALA A 648 -3.50 15.07 -9.86
C ALA A 648 -3.80 14.21 -8.63
N LEU A 649 -3.11 14.43 -7.49
CA LEU A 649 -3.45 13.79 -6.22
C LEU A 649 -4.70 14.43 -5.57
N PRO A 650 -5.48 13.67 -4.79
CA PRO A 650 -6.59 14.22 -4.02
C PRO A 650 -6.21 15.42 -3.12
N PRO A 651 -7.09 16.43 -3.00
CA PRO A 651 -6.79 17.72 -2.36
C PRO A 651 -6.65 17.62 -0.84
N GLU A 652 -7.06 16.51 -0.23
CA GLU A 652 -6.70 16.21 1.16
C GLU A 652 -5.18 16.08 1.39
N TYR A 653 -4.35 16.11 0.34
CA TYR A 653 -2.89 16.05 0.39
C TYR A 653 -2.19 17.35 -0.06
#